data_AF-A0A919Q144-F1
#
_entry.id   AF-A0A919Q144-F1
#
_cell.length_a   1.000
_cell.length_b   1.000
_cell.length_c   1.000
_cell.angle_alpha   90.00
_cell.angle_beta   90.00
_cell.angle_gamma   90.00
#
_symmetry.space_group_name_H-M   'P 1'
#
loop_
_entity.id
_entity.type
_entity.pdbx_description
1 polymer ?
#
loop_
_entity_poly.entity_id
_entity_poly.type
_entity_poly.pdbx_seq_one_letter_code
_entity_poly.pdbx_strand_id
1 'polypeptide(L)'
;MNVWLTTGDLVSKLTPQTALAFAADSGTNPLTIDVDDERTFQTMTGFGATFTDSSAWLMATKQNATQRSAVLNDLFNTSTGIGLSMLRQPMGSTDFISTVGGYYTYDDVAGDTTLGSFSVAHDDATIVPMIQQALAVNPGIKVNLTSWSAPAWMKDNNNLKAACQDCYPGTLLAGYYSLYADYLVKAIQAYQARGIPIWATSAQNEPSTGNTYNTMVLSAAQSIDFITNHFAPKLYNAGLQPRIFAGDMVCFDATYPTDVFNNAAAYAETEGSSFHGYCGTPDQLGVMHDRFPYKPIYQSELAPYCTDTDFRDILVNGPRNWAQSIIAWNVALDTTSGPYHTGAANICDSASHPGIPIQPLVTINQSTGAATYRPSYYWTGHLAKFVKPGAKRIASNSFGASSVQDVAFLNPDGTRAVVAWNRGGSAATTKVRSGGQSFSYSIPAGAMVTFTWAGGTSGGRHGWGDSVRGTNAANIYGGGLARGSWSLPSATAATVTSLGSGWNSLYRGADTRLADYSVSVDVRRTAAGTTSASPKYGVYGCYQNDDNYVQAWIDPVNATFVSHARLGGTDLGWSGTQALPGGFNTGVAHKLTVDRQGSTFRFALDGVAQPSRTVAITGGCQVGLVTEDTAVEFTNAQVLDRLEWGDARFGSNPGNIYGGKAVRGNWVVNAPQSLESTSLGSGWSSIYGAAGIRTTDYTLSASVRRVAAGTTSAAPKYGVYGCYTDDLNYVQAWIDPVNNAFVSHALVGGTDLGWSGVQALPGGFNPAVPHTITVTKTGSTFTFKLDGVAQPSRTAALSNCQVGAVTEDVKANYRAVTIS
;
A
#
# COMPACT_ATOMS: atom_id res chain seq x y z
N MET A 1 -26.28 1.13 -8.33
CA MET A 1 -25.33 0.72 -7.28
C MET A 1 -25.87 -0.53 -6.60
N ASN A 2 -25.02 -1.51 -6.32
CA ASN A 2 -25.41 -2.75 -5.65
C ASN A 2 -25.24 -2.63 -4.14
N VAL A 3 -26.11 -3.30 -3.39
CA VAL A 3 -26.12 -3.32 -1.93
C VAL A 3 -26.18 -4.77 -1.48
N TRP A 4 -25.33 -5.14 -0.52
CA TRP A 4 -25.25 -6.49 0.02
C TRP A 4 -25.31 -6.42 1.54
N LEU A 5 -26.16 -7.24 2.16
CA LEU A 5 -26.47 -7.15 3.58
C LEU A 5 -26.27 -8.49 4.29
N THR A 6 -25.63 -8.44 5.45
CA THR A 6 -25.71 -9.50 6.46
C THR A 6 -26.25 -8.88 7.74
N THR A 7 -27.39 -9.36 8.24
CA THR A 7 -28.02 -8.85 9.46
C THR A 7 -27.43 -9.52 10.70
N GLY A 8 -27.48 -8.85 11.85
CA GLY A 8 -26.94 -9.40 13.10
C GLY A 8 -27.62 -10.68 13.58
N ASP A 9 -28.89 -10.85 13.24
CA ASP A 9 -29.69 -12.07 13.45
C ASP A 9 -29.49 -13.14 12.36
N LEU A 10 -28.68 -12.84 11.34
CA LEU A 10 -28.37 -13.70 10.19
C LEU A 10 -29.59 -14.15 9.37
N VAL A 11 -30.69 -13.38 9.41
CA VAL A 11 -31.82 -13.57 8.48
C VAL A 11 -31.37 -13.25 7.04
N SER A 12 -30.62 -12.16 6.85
CA SER A 12 -29.88 -11.91 5.61
C SER A 12 -28.42 -12.33 5.79
N LYS A 13 -27.88 -13.05 4.81
CA LYS A 13 -26.53 -13.62 4.83
C LYS A 13 -25.82 -13.31 3.52
N LEU A 14 -25.05 -12.22 3.49
CA LEU A 14 -24.43 -11.64 2.29
C LEU A 14 -25.43 -11.59 1.12
N THR A 15 -26.63 -11.09 1.41
CA THR A 15 -27.78 -11.17 0.50
C THR A 15 -27.89 -9.88 -0.31
N PRO A 16 -28.02 -9.95 -1.65
CA PRO A 16 -28.20 -8.76 -2.47
C PRO A 16 -29.54 -8.10 -2.13
N GLN A 17 -29.52 -6.78 -1.98
CA GLN A 17 -30.69 -5.96 -1.71
C GLN A 17 -31.10 -5.21 -2.97
N THR A 18 -32.28 -4.56 -2.92
CA THR A 18 -32.72 -3.66 -3.98
C THR A 18 -31.62 -2.63 -4.28
N ALA A 19 -31.24 -2.56 -5.55
CA ALA A 19 -30.24 -1.61 -6.01
C ALA A 19 -30.70 -0.17 -5.75
N LEU A 20 -29.76 0.68 -5.36
CA LEU A 20 -30.00 2.10 -5.16
C LEU A 20 -29.39 2.91 -6.31
N ALA A 21 -29.85 4.14 -6.45
CA ALA A 21 -29.30 5.13 -7.36
C ALA A 21 -28.72 6.30 -6.57
N PHE A 22 -27.61 6.84 -7.07
CA PHE A 22 -27.12 8.14 -6.62
C PHE A 22 -28.08 9.23 -7.08
N ALA A 23 -28.34 10.19 -6.20
CA ALA A 23 -28.96 11.47 -6.52
C ALA A 23 -27.95 12.60 -6.32
N ALA A 24 -28.24 13.79 -6.84
CA ALA A 24 -27.47 14.98 -6.49
C ALA A 24 -27.45 15.14 -4.95
N ASP A 25 -26.28 15.44 -4.39
CA ASP A 25 -26.15 15.61 -2.95
C ASP A 25 -27.08 16.71 -2.45
N SER A 26 -27.93 16.38 -1.47
CA SER A 26 -28.88 17.32 -0.87
C SER A 26 -29.24 16.90 0.55
N GLY A 27 -29.66 17.88 1.36
CA GLY A 27 -30.00 17.68 2.77
C GLY A 27 -28.82 17.33 3.68
N THR A 28 -29.08 17.29 4.99
CA THR A 28 -28.08 17.00 6.03
C THR A 28 -28.42 15.71 6.77
N ASN A 29 -27.43 14.85 7.01
CA ASN A 29 -27.57 13.69 7.90
C ASN A 29 -26.30 13.62 8.79
N PRO A 30 -26.42 13.55 10.13
CA PRO A 30 -25.26 13.45 11.01
C PRO A 30 -24.41 12.18 10.78
N LEU A 31 -25.00 11.12 10.23
CA LEU A 31 -24.32 9.91 9.80
C LEU A 31 -24.09 9.92 8.27
N THR A 32 -23.36 10.93 7.78
CA THR A 32 -22.96 11.00 6.35
C THR A 32 -21.55 10.45 6.16
N ILE A 33 -21.41 9.25 5.57
CA ILE A 33 -20.13 8.68 5.14
C ILE A 33 -19.65 9.44 3.91
N ASP A 34 -18.55 10.15 4.05
CA ASP A 34 -17.91 10.90 2.97
C ASP A 34 -16.81 10.07 2.33
N VAL A 35 -17.01 9.65 1.08
CA VAL A 35 -16.05 8.85 0.32
C VAL A 35 -15.27 9.76 -0.62
N ASP A 36 -13.94 9.68 -0.52
CA ASP A 36 -13.00 10.42 -1.33
C ASP A 36 -11.96 9.45 -1.90
N ASP A 37 -12.10 9.18 -3.20
CA ASP A 37 -11.28 8.24 -3.95
C ASP A 37 -10.02 8.87 -4.57
N GLU A 38 -9.81 10.18 -4.38
CA GLU A 38 -8.58 10.88 -4.75
C GLU A 38 -7.52 10.71 -3.64
N ARG A 39 -7.94 10.59 -2.38
CA ARG A 39 -7.06 10.22 -1.26
C ARG A 39 -6.97 8.71 -1.08
N THR A 40 -5.86 8.15 -1.58
CA THR A 40 -5.55 6.71 -1.46
C THR A 40 -4.55 6.41 -0.34
N PHE A 41 -4.59 5.18 0.17
CA PHE A 41 -3.72 4.66 1.23
C PHE A 41 -3.04 3.37 0.75
N GLN A 42 -2.97 2.33 1.57
CA GLN A 42 -2.35 1.05 1.21
C GLN A 42 -3.12 0.28 0.13
N THR A 43 -2.36 -0.52 -0.61
CA THR A 43 -2.89 -1.54 -1.52
C THR A 43 -3.23 -2.81 -0.75
N MET A 44 -4.43 -3.33 -0.96
CA MET A 44 -4.93 -4.55 -0.34
C MET A 44 -4.32 -5.77 -1.03
N THR A 45 -3.69 -6.63 -0.22
CA THR A 45 -3.07 -7.88 -0.67
C THR A 45 -4.13 -8.95 -0.91
N GLY A 46 -5.10 -9.08 0.00
CA GLY A 46 -6.21 -10.02 -0.11
C GLY A 46 -6.76 -10.45 1.25
N PHE A 47 -7.80 -11.29 1.21
CA PHE A 47 -8.47 -11.84 2.38
C PHE A 47 -8.50 -13.36 2.24
N GLY A 48 -8.35 -14.09 3.35
CA GLY A 48 -8.05 -15.52 3.28
C GLY A 48 -8.53 -16.35 4.44
N ALA A 49 -8.13 -17.61 4.41
CA ALA A 49 -8.27 -18.57 5.50
C ALA A 49 -7.14 -19.62 5.46
N THR A 50 -7.08 -20.54 6.43
CA THR A 50 -6.05 -21.59 6.50
C THR A 50 -6.64 -22.98 6.27
N PHE A 51 -6.00 -23.79 5.42
CA PHE A 51 -6.25 -25.23 5.40
C PHE A 51 -5.36 -25.90 6.43
N THR A 52 -5.76 -25.85 7.70
CA THR A 52 -5.17 -26.69 8.75
C THR A 52 -5.33 -28.17 8.38
N ASP A 53 -4.52 -29.05 9.00
CA ASP A 53 -4.64 -30.50 8.78
C ASP A 53 -6.07 -30.97 9.08
N SER A 54 -6.69 -30.46 10.14
CA SER A 54 -8.12 -30.68 10.45
C SER A 54 -9.05 -30.25 9.32
N SER A 55 -8.88 -29.02 8.80
CA SER A 55 -9.72 -28.50 7.70
C SER A 55 -9.59 -29.35 6.45
N ALA A 56 -8.36 -29.65 6.04
CA ALA A 56 -8.07 -30.42 4.83
C ALA A 56 -8.57 -31.86 4.95
N TRP A 57 -8.33 -32.50 6.08
CA TRP A 57 -8.80 -33.86 6.34
C TRP A 57 -10.33 -33.95 6.33
N LEU A 58 -11.04 -33.01 6.96
CA LEU A 58 -12.52 -33.01 6.96
C LEU A 58 -13.07 -32.89 5.54
N MET A 59 -12.57 -31.93 4.76
CA MET A 59 -13.03 -31.73 3.39
C MET A 59 -12.64 -32.88 2.45
N ALA A 60 -11.48 -33.51 2.67
CA ALA A 60 -11.02 -34.63 1.87
C ALA A 60 -11.79 -35.93 2.19
N THR A 61 -12.07 -36.20 3.47
CA THR A 61 -12.55 -37.52 3.92
C THR A 61 -14.02 -37.60 4.29
N LYS A 62 -14.66 -36.46 4.62
CA LYS A 62 -16.08 -36.42 5.02
C LYS A 62 -17.00 -35.88 3.95
N GLN A 63 -16.47 -35.22 2.93
CA GLN A 63 -17.24 -34.74 1.79
C GLN A 63 -16.96 -35.59 0.54
N ASN A 64 -18.01 -35.85 -0.23
CA ASN A 64 -17.82 -36.33 -1.60
C ASN A 64 -17.31 -35.21 -2.52
N ALA A 65 -16.90 -35.57 -3.74
CA ALA A 65 -16.31 -34.62 -4.68
C ALA A 65 -17.23 -33.44 -5.02
N THR A 66 -18.54 -33.66 -5.16
CA THR A 66 -19.52 -32.59 -5.46
C THR A 66 -19.65 -31.62 -4.30
N GLN A 67 -19.80 -32.13 -3.08
CA GLN A 67 -19.88 -31.31 -1.86
C GLN A 67 -18.62 -30.47 -1.66
N ARG A 68 -17.45 -31.09 -1.79
CA ARG A 68 -16.17 -30.39 -1.66
C ARG A 68 -15.98 -29.31 -2.72
N SER A 69 -16.25 -29.62 -3.99
CA SER A 69 -16.16 -28.65 -5.08
C SER A 69 -17.11 -27.46 -4.88
N ALA A 70 -18.30 -27.69 -4.34
CA ALA A 70 -19.23 -26.61 -4.00
C ALA A 70 -18.66 -25.69 -2.90
N VAL A 71 -18.11 -26.26 -1.82
CA VAL A 71 -17.47 -25.47 -0.75
C VAL A 71 -16.27 -24.68 -1.28
N LEU A 72 -15.41 -25.30 -2.09
CA LEU A 72 -14.26 -24.62 -2.69
C LEU A 72 -14.69 -23.51 -3.66
N ASN A 73 -15.76 -23.72 -4.43
CA ASN A 73 -16.33 -22.67 -5.27
C ASN A 73 -16.84 -21.49 -4.42
N ASP A 74 -17.61 -21.77 -3.38
CA ASP A 74 -18.18 -20.74 -2.51
C ASP A 74 -17.08 -19.94 -1.79
N LEU A 75 -15.98 -20.58 -1.39
CA LEU A 75 -14.84 -19.92 -0.75
C LEU A 75 -13.98 -19.13 -1.75
N PHE A 76 -13.54 -19.72 -2.86
CA PHE A 76 -12.45 -19.17 -3.68
C PHE A 76 -12.89 -18.55 -5.00
N ASN A 77 -14.06 -18.89 -5.54
CA ASN A 77 -14.49 -18.35 -6.83
C ASN A 77 -14.75 -16.85 -6.72
N THR A 78 -14.05 -16.04 -7.53
CA THR A 78 -14.10 -14.58 -7.47
C THR A 78 -15.40 -13.96 -7.99
N SER A 79 -16.20 -14.76 -8.71
CA SER A 79 -17.45 -14.35 -9.35
C SER A 79 -18.66 -14.87 -8.57
N THR A 80 -18.70 -16.18 -8.31
CA THR A 80 -19.86 -16.84 -7.69
C THR A 80 -19.71 -16.99 -6.17
N GLY A 81 -18.48 -17.13 -5.66
CA GLY A 81 -18.18 -17.24 -4.23
C GLY A 81 -17.84 -15.91 -3.55
N ILE A 82 -17.24 -16.00 -2.36
CA ILE A 82 -16.67 -14.86 -1.64
C ILE A 82 -15.27 -14.49 -2.12
N GLY A 83 -14.63 -15.30 -2.96
CA GLY A 83 -13.39 -14.93 -3.65
C GLY A 83 -12.17 -14.78 -2.73
N LEU A 84 -11.99 -15.67 -1.75
CA LEU A 84 -10.77 -15.72 -0.95
C LEU A 84 -9.54 -15.75 -1.88
N SER A 85 -8.57 -14.90 -1.57
CA SER A 85 -7.38 -14.61 -2.40
C SER A 85 -6.07 -14.83 -1.65
N MET A 86 -6.15 -15.29 -0.41
CA MET A 86 -4.99 -15.67 0.39
C MET A 86 -5.24 -17.00 1.09
N LEU A 87 -4.17 -17.77 1.23
CA LEU A 87 -4.11 -18.96 2.07
C LEU A 87 -2.91 -18.82 3.01
N ARG A 88 -3.12 -19.01 4.31
CA ARG A 88 -2.03 -19.33 5.23
C ARG A 88 -1.94 -20.84 5.35
N GLN A 89 -0.74 -21.40 5.35
CA GLN A 89 -0.54 -22.85 5.37
C GLN A 89 0.55 -23.24 6.37
N PRO A 90 0.25 -24.20 7.27
CA PRO A 90 1.26 -24.72 8.18
C PRO A 90 2.36 -25.54 7.52
N MET A 91 3.58 -25.40 8.04
CA MET A 91 4.69 -26.33 7.85
C MET A 91 4.76 -27.28 9.04
N GLY A 92 4.28 -28.51 8.87
CA GLY A 92 4.12 -29.49 9.96
C GLY A 92 2.83 -29.29 10.74
N SER A 93 2.72 -29.93 11.91
CA SER A 93 1.49 -29.88 12.71
C SER A 93 1.29 -28.57 13.47
N THR A 94 0.02 -28.24 13.71
CA THR A 94 -0.43 -27.16 14.61
C THR A 94 -1.26 -27.74 15.76
N ASP A 95 -1.92 -26.89 16.53
CA ASP A 95 -3.04 -27.21 17.42
C ASP A 95 -4.21 -27.94 16.73
N PHE A 96 -4.50 -27.64 15.46
CA PHE A 96 -5.54 -28.25 14.62
C PHE A 96 -4.98 -29.36 13.74
N ILE A 97 -5.00 -30.58 14.30
CA ILE A 97 -4.57 -31.81 13.64
C ILE A 97 -5.70 -32.84 13.58
N SER A 98 -5.73 -33.62 12.50
CA SER A 98 -6.70 -34.69 12.27
C SER A 98 -6.49 -35.92 13.16
N THR A 99 -5.27 -36.13 13.65
CA THR A 99 -4.88 -37.28 14.48
C THR A 99 -4.48 -36.82 15.88
N VAL A 100 -5.28 -37.18 16.89
CA VAL A 100 -5.01 -36.88 18.30
C VAL A 100 -3.67 -37.51 18.72
N GLY A 101 -2.77 -36.72 19.32
CA GLY A 101 -1.43 -37.17 19.71
C GLY A 101 -0.38 -37.20 18.59
N GLY A 102 -0.78 -36.94 17.34
CA GLY A 102 0.06 -37.12 16.15
C GLY A 102 0.89 -35.90 15.76
N TYR A 103 1.45 -35.15 16.71
CA TYR A 103 2.32 -34.02 16.35
C TYR A 103 3.47 -34.49 15.46
N TYR A 104 3.72 -33.74 14.40
CA TYR A 104 4.76 -34.08 13.44
C TYR A 104 5.45 -32.81 12.93
N THR A 105 6.69 -32.98 12.55
CA THR A 105 7.38 -32.07 11.64
C THR A 105 7.67 -32.82 10.35
N TYR A 106 8.30 -32.16 9.38
CA TYR A 106 8.74 -32.87 8.20
C TYR A 106 10.00 -33.71 8.44
N ASP A 107 10.65 -33.63 9.61
CA ASP A 107 11.90 -34.35 9.90
C ASP A 107 12.04 -34.75 11.38
N ASP A 108 11.23 -35.72 11.81
CA ASP A 108 11.19 -36.16 13.22
C ASP A 108 12.26 -37.21 13.60
N VAL A 109 13.12 -37.63 12.67
CA VAL A 109 14.23 -38.55 12.98
C VAL A 109 15.30 -37.81 13.77
N ALA A 110 15.47 -38.19 15.04
CA ALA A 110 16.38 -37.51 15.96
C ALA A 110 17.82 -37.45 15.42
N GLY A 111 18.37 -36.24 15.34
CA GLY A 111 19.76 -36.00 14.94
C GLY A 111 20.02 -36.12 13.43
N ASP A 112 18.99 -36.09 12.57
CA ASP A 112 19.15 -36.08 11.13
C ASP A 112 19.70 -34.74 10.60
N THR A 113 20.99 -34.51 10.85
CA THR A 113 21.70 -33.31 10.41
C THR A 113 21.85 -33.20 8.88
N THR A 114 21.44 -34.23 8.13
CA THR A 114 21.44 -34.25 6.68
C THR A 114 20.07 -33.91 6.06
N LEU A 115 19.02 -33.84 6.89
CA LEU A 115 17.62 -33.78 6.46
C LEU A 115 17.26 -34.93 5.50
N GLY A 116 17.87 -36.11 5.68
CA GLY A 116 17.71 -37.27 4.81
C GLY A 116 16.32 -37.90 4.90
N SER A 117 15.67 -37.75 6.04
CA SER A 117 14.32 -38.24 6.37
C SER A 117 13.24 -37.20 6.13
N PHE A 118 13.62 -35.98 5.70
CA PHE A 118 12.69 -34.90 5.42
C PHE A 118 11.60 -35.34 4.43
N SER A 119 10.33 -35.16 4.80
CA SER A 119 9.20 -35.50 3.94
C SER A 119 7.96 -34.67 4.24
N VAL A 120 7.31 -34.17 3.17
CA VAL A 120 5.97 -33.54 3.24
C VAL A 120 4.84 -34.53 2.91
N ALA A 121 5.10 -35.85 2.98
CA ALA A 121 4.15 -36.87 2.56
C ALA A 121 2.84 -36.87 3.37
N HIS A 122 2.85 -36.38 4.62
CA HIS A 122 1.62 -36.17 5.39
C HIS A 122 0.67 -35.21 4.65
N ASP A 123 1.21 -34.09 4.19
CA ASP A 123 0.46 -33.02 3.53
C ASP A 123 -0.04 -33.44 2.13
N ASP A 124 0.68 -34.34 1.46
CA ASP A 124 0.28 -34.92 0.16
C ASP A 124 -1.05 -35.65 0.20
N ALA A 125 -1.45 -36.15 1.37
CA ALA A 125 -2.69 -36.88 1.52
C ALA A 125 -3.93 -35.97 1.43
N THR A 126 -3.87 -34.76 1.98
CA THR A 126 -5.06 -33.91 2.16
C THR A 126 -4.78 -32.42 1.90
N ILE A 127 -3.76 -31.83 2.52
CA ILE A 127 -3.48 -30.38 2.48
C ILE A 127 -3.10 -29.93 1.06
N VAL A 128 -2.08 -30.56 0.46
CA VAL A 128 -1.61 -30.24 -0.90
C VAL A 128 -2.74 -30.37 -1.93
N PRO A 129 -3.52 -31.48 -1.98
CA PRO A 129 -4.67 -31.57 -2.87
C PRO A 129 -5.75 -30.50 -2.65
N MET A 130 -6.00 -30.05 -1.41
CA MET A 130 -6.96 -28.97 -1.14
C MET A 130 -6.47 -27.63 -1.68
N ILE A 131 -5.18 -27.31 -1.46
CA ILE A 131 -4.58 -26.08 -1.97
C ILE A 131 -4.60 -26.07 -3.50
N GLN A 132 -4.24 -27.18 -4.15
CA GLN A 132 -4.28 -27.30 -5.61
C GLN A 132 -5.71 -27.12 -6.17
N GLN A 133 -6.73 -27.69 -5.52
CA GLN A 133 -8.13 -27.49 -5.93
C GLN A 133 -8.57 -26.03 -5.72
N ALA A 134 -8.14 -25.37 -4.64
CA ALA A 134 -8.41 -23.94 -4.44
C ALA A 134 -7.72 -23.07 -5.50
N LEU A 135 -6.46 -23.37 -5.85
CA LEU A 135 -5.72 -22.69 -6.94
C LEU A 135 -6.36 -22.93 -8.31
N ALA A 136 -6.96 -24.10 -8.55
CA ALA A 136 -7.70 -24.37 -9.78
C ALA A 136 -8.97 -23.50 -9.90
N VAL A 137 -9.62 -23.17 -8.77
CA VAL A 137 -10.77 -22.26 -8.72
C VAL A 137 -10.34 -20.80 -8.80
N ASN A 138 -9.25 -20.44 -8.12
CA ASN A 138 -8.67 -19.09 -8.11
C ASN A 138 -7.13 -19.15 -8.23
N PRO A 139 -6.58 -19.04 -9.46
CA PRO A 139 -5.14 -19.07 -9.69
C PRO A 139 -4.37 -17.89 -9.07
N GLY A 140 -5.07 -16.83 -8.66
CA GLY A 140 -4.49 -15.64 -8.06
C GLY A 140 -4.24 -15.72 -6.55
N ILE A 141 -4.51 -16.87 -5.90
CA ILE A 141 -4.31 -17.03 -4.46
C ILE A 141 -2.82 -16.87 -4.10
N LYS A 142 -2.55 -16.04 -3.10
CA LYS A 142 -1.24 -15.91 -2.47
C LYS A 142 -1.13 -16.87 -1.29
N VAL A 143 -0.11 -17.73 -1.29
CA VAL A 143 0.14 -18.69 -0.20
C VAL A 143 1.22 -18.18 0.75
N ASN A 144 0.88 -18.01 2.03
CA ASN A 144 1.81 -17.75 3.13
C ASN A 144 2.10 -19.07 3.86
N LEU A 145 3.34 -19.52 3.88
CA LEU A 145 3.75 -20.81 4.46
C LEU A 145 4.57 -20.57 5.74
N THR A 146 4.11 -21.09 6.89
CA THR A 146 4.67 -20.77 8.22
C THR A 146 4.79 -22.01 9.10
N SER A 147 5.85 -22.12 9.89
CA SER A 147 6.07 -23.23 10.84
C SER A 147 5.65 -22.89 12.28
N TRP A 148 5.10 -23.86 13.01
CA TRP A 148 4.80 -23.74 14.46
C TRP A 148 5.96 -24.16 15.35
N SER A 149 6.90 -24.93 14.84
CA SER A 149 8.08 -25.37 15.58
C SER A 149 9.11 -25.98 14.63
N ALA A 150 10.38 -25.85 14.96
CA ALA A 150 11.42 -26.75 14.45
C ALA A 150 11.18 -28.19 14.94
N PRO A 151 11.79 -29.21 14.28
CA PRO A 151 11.87 -30.57 14.82
C PRO A 151 12.34 -30.58 16.28
N ALA A 152 11.77 -31.47 17.08
CA ALA A 152 12.01 -31.50 18.53
C ALA A 152 13.51 -31.55 18.87
N TRP A 153 14.28 -32.37 18.16
CA TRP A 153 15.71 -32.57 18.36
C TRP A 153 16.58 -31.34 18.00
N MET A 154 16.01 -30.31 17.37
CA MET A 154 16.68 -29.02 17.15
C MET A 154 16.46 -28.02 18.31
N LYS A 155 15.59 -28.35 19.27
CA LYS A 155 15.22 -27.49 20.39
C LYS A 155 15.92 -27.89 21.67
N ASP A 156 16.15 -26.92 22.54
CA ASP A 156 16.82 -27.13 23.82
C ASP A 156 16.01 -27.96 24.83
N ASN A 157 14.68 -27.99 24.70
CA ASN A 157 13.79 -28.83 25.49
C ASN A 157 13.49 -30.19 24.85
N ASN A 158 14.05 -30.47 23.66
CA ASN A 158 13.80 -31.69 22.88
C ASN A 158 12.30 -32.07 22.75
N ASN A 159 11.42 -31.08 22.58
CA ASN A 159 9.97 -31.29 22.54
C ASN A 159 9.29 -30.30 21.60
N LEU A 160 8.20 -30.70 20.95
CA LEU A 160 7.41 -29.83 20.07
C LEU A 160 6.52 -28.84 20.84
N LYS A 161 6.19 -29.12 22.11
CA LYS A 161 5.30 -28.29 22.94
C LYS A 161 5.89 -27.96 24.31
N ALA A 162 5.32 -26.95 24.98
CA ALA A 162 5.55 -26.73 26.40
C ALA A 162 4.92 -27.87 27.23
N ALA A 163 5.50 -28.16 28.40
CA ALA A 163 4.97 -29.19 29.31
C ALA A 163 3.64 -28.79 29.99
N CYS A 164 3.37 -27.49 30.08
CA CYS A 164 2.20 -26.85 30.68
C CYS A 164 2.06 -25.41 30.13
N GLN A 165 0.94 -24.74 30.39
CA GLN A 165 0.64 -23.39 29.86
C GLN A 165 1.73 -22.35 30.20
N ASP A 166 2.31 -22.43 31.40
CA ASP A 166 3.35 -21.50 31.87
C ASP A 166 4.76 -22.11 31.88
N CYS A 167 4.90 -23.29 31.26
CA CYS A 167 6.18 -23.98 31.21
C CYS A 167 7.04 -23.42 30.07
N TYR A 168 8.36 -23.56 30.21
CA TYR A 168 9.31 -23.17 29.18
C TYR A 168 9.01 -23.88 27.84
N PRO A 169 8.71 -23.13 26.76
CA PRO A 169 8.24 -23.72 25.48
C PRO A 169 9.35 -24.26 24.58
N GLY A 170 10.61 -24.03 24.98
CA GLY A 170 11.80 -24.36 24.19
C GLY A 170 12.13 -23.31 23.14
N THR A 171 13.42 -23.18 22.85
CA THR A 171 13.96 -22.33 21.78
C THR A 171 14.82 -23.14 20.82
N LEU A 172 15.01 -22.60 19.62
CA LEU A 172 15.93 -23.18 18.64
C LEU A 172 17.37 -23.06 19.17
N LEU A 173 18.10 -24.17 19.20
CA LEU A 173 19.51 -24.16 19.55
C LEU A 173 20.31 -23.45 18.46
N ALA A 174 21.21 -22.52 18.84
CA ALA A 174 22.01 -21.73 17.91
C ALA A 174 22.78 -22.58 16.88
N GLY A 175 23.27 -23.75 17.30
CA GLY A 175 23.97 -24.69 16.41
C GLY A 175 23.11 -25.25 15.26
N TYR A 176 21.78 -25.14 15.35
CA TYR A 176 20.85 -25.61 14.33
C TYR A 176 20.24 -24.49 13.47
N TYR A 177 20.62 -23.21 13.62
CA TYR A 177 20.03 -22.11 12.83
C TYR A 177 20.17 -22.34 11.33
N SER A 178 21.37 -22.68 10.87
CA SER A 178 21.60 -23.00 9.46
C SER A 178 20.78 -24.20 8.99
N LEU A 179 20.70 -25.25 9.80
CA LEU A 179 20.01 -26.49 9.44
C LEU A 179 18.48 -26.31 9.43
N TYR A 180 17.93 -25.55 10.38
CA TYR A 180 16.51 -25.20 10.39
C TYR A 180 16.13 -24.32 9.20
N ALA A 181 17.01 -23.40 8.79
CA ALA A 181 16.82 -22.66 7.56
C ALA A 181 16.82 -23.57 6.31
N ASP A 182 17.66 -24.60 6.25
CA ASP A 182 17.60 -25.62 5.19
C ASP A 182 16.28 -26.39 5.22
N TYR A 183 15.77 -26.73 6.42
CA TYR A 183 14.47 -27.37 6.61
C TYR A 183 13.32 -26.53 6.05
N LEU A 184 13.26 -25.23 6.36
CA LEU A 184 12.24 -24.31 5.84
C LEU A 184 12.35 -24.14 4.32
N VAL A 185 13.57 -24.00 3.80
CA VAL A 185 13.84 -23.92 2.35
C VAL A 185 13.37 -25.19 1.63
N LYS A 186 13.67 -26.37 2.18
CA LYS A 186 13.25 -27.67 1.62
C LYS A 186 11.73 -27.82 1.62
N ALA A 187 11.03 -27.31 2.64
CA ALA A 187 9.57 -27.25 2.68
C ALA A 187 9.00 -26.35 1.57
N ILE A 188 9.56 -25.14 1.39
CA ILE A 188 9.14 -24.23 0.32
C ILE A 188 9.37 -24.86 -1.06
N GLN A 189 10.53 -25.48 -1.31
CA GLN A 189 10.82 -26.19 -2.55
C GLN A 189 9.85 -27.35 -2.78
N ALA A 190 9.54 -28.12 -1.74
CA ALA A 190 8.62 -29.26 -1.84
C ALA A 190 7.21 -28.81 -2.24
N TYR A 191 6.70 -27.72 -1.67
CA TYR A 191 5.41 -27.14 -2.05
C TYR A 191 5.43 -26.55 -3.47
N GLN A 192 6.49 -25.82 -3.85
CA GLN A 192 6.63 -25.30 -5.22
C GLN A 192 6.72 -26.41 -6.27
N ALA A 193 7.38 -27.52 -5.97
CA ALA A 193 7.45 -28.70 -6.84
C ALA A 193 6.06 -29.34 -7.08
N ARG A 194 5.09 -29.07 -6.20
CA ARG A 194 3.69 -29.49 -6.34
C ARG A 194 2.82 -28.42 -7.02
N GLY A 195 3.44 -27.40 -7.62
CA GLY A 195 2.73 -26.31 -8.30
C GLY A 195 2.08 -25.30 -7.36
N ILE A 196 2.49 -25.26 -6.07
CA ILE A 196 1.97 -24.30 -5.10
C ILE A 196 2.96 -23.13 -4.96
N PRO A 197 2.66 -21.94 -5.51
CA PRO A 197 3.55 -20.80 -5.42
C PRO A 197 3.54 -20.22 -4.00
N ILE A 198 4.70 -20.24 -3.34
CA ILE A 198 4.86 -19.63 -2.02
C ILE A 198 5.16 -18.14 -2.18
N TRP A 199 4.22 -17.31 -1.72
CA TRP A 199 4.28 -15.85 -1.82
C TRP A 199 4.98 -15.22 -0.61
N ALA A 200 4.74 -15.76 0.58
CA ALA A 200 5.33 -15.28 1.83
C ALA A 200 5.61 -16.42 2.82
N THR A 201 6.39 -16.10 3.85
CA THR A 201 6.72 -16.97 4.98
C THR A 201 7.08 -16.12 6.21
N SER A 202 7.10 -16.74 7.38
CA SER A 202 7.68 -16.19 8.61
C SER A 202 8.70 -17.17 9.17
N ALA A 203 9.63 -16.68 10.01
CA ALA A 203 10.61 -17.54 10.66
C ALA A 203 9.95 -18.55 11.62
N GLN A 204 8.81 -18.16 12.22
CA GLN A 204 8.10 -18.92 13.24
C GLN A 204 6.70 -18.30 13.46
N ASN A 205 5.68 -19.13 13.71
CA ASN A 205 4.38 -18.71 14.22
C ASN A 205 4.49 -18.26 15.68
N GLU A 206 3.93 -17.10 16.03
CA GLU A 206 3.85 -16.60 17.42
C GLU A 206 5.18 -16.71 18.19
N PRO A 207 6.27 -16.13 17.68
CA PRO A 207 7.62 -16.39 18.18
C PRO A 207 7.86 -15.93 19.63
N SER A 208 6.94 -15.15 20.20
CA SER A 208 7.00 -14.64 21.58
C SER A 208 6.18 -15.46 22.58
N THR A 209 5.48 -16.52 22.15
CA THR A 209 4.48 -17.21 22.97
C THR A 209 4.79 -18.70 23.10
N GLY A 210 4.67 -19.22 24.32
CA GLY A 210 4.70 -20.66 24.60
C GLY A 210 3.31 -21.24 24.70
N ASN A 211 3.08 -22.43 24.12
CA ASN A 211 1.79 -23.10 24.10
C ASN A 211 1.93 -24.59 24.49
N THR A 212 0.82 -25.19 24.94
CA THR A 212 0.69 -26.64 25.20
C THR A 212 0.49 -27.49 23.93
N TYR A 213 0.65 -26.87 22.76
CA TYR A 213 0.71 -27.47 21.43
C TYR A 213 2.00 -27.05 20.71
N ASN A 214 2.20 -27.40 19.43
CA ASN A 214 3.43 -27.05 18.70
C ASN A 214 3.76 -25.57 18.88
N THR A 215 4.95 -25.29 19.43
CA THR A 215 5.44 -23.94 19.68
C THR A 215 6.96 -23.94 19.64
N MET A 216 7.55 -22.79 19.32
CA MET A 216 8.96 -22.53 19.54
C MET A 216 9.13 -21.03 19.76
N VAL A 217 9.76 -20.66 20.87
CA VAL A 217 10.10 -19.25 21.10
C VAL A 217 11.37 -18.89 20.35
N LEU A 218 11.31 -17.76 19.65
CA LEU A 218 12.43 -17.15 18.95
C LEU A 218 12.41 -15.65 19.25
N SER A 219 13.22 -15.21 20.21
CA SER A 219 13.28 -13.78 20.59
C SER A 219 13.63 -12.89 19.39
N ALA A 220 13.32 -11.59 19.46
CA ALA A 220 13.60 -10.67 18.35
C ALA A 220 15.08 -10.70 17.92
N ALA A 221 16.01 -10.77 18.89
CA ALA A 221 17.44 -10.89 18.63
C ALA A 221 17.80 -12.19 17.89
N GLN A 222 17.23 -13.32 18.30
CA GLN A 222 17.44 -14.61 17.62
C GLN A 222 16.81 -14.62 16.23
N SER A 223 15.65 -14.01 16.03
CA SER A 223 15.03 -13.89 14.70
C SER A 223 15.82 -13.00 13.77
N ILE A 224 16.38 -11.89 14.26
CA ILE A 224 17.27 -11.04 13.46
C ILE A 224 18.45 -11.87 12.96
N ASP A 225 19.13 -12.58 13.85
CA ASP A 225 20.28 -13.43 13.49
C ASP A 225 19.87 -14.56 12.53
N PHE A 226 18.81 -15.30 12.87
CA PHE A 226 18.27 -16.37 12.04
C PHE A 226 17.90 -15.89 10.63
N ILE A 227 17.15 -14.80 10.51
CA ILE A 227 16.71 -14.26 9.21
C ILE A 227 17.90 -13.80 8.39
N THR A 228 18.78 -12.99 8.98
CA THR A 228 19.84 -12.29 8.23
C THR A 228 21.01 -13.20 7.88
N ASN A 229 21.44 -14.06 8.81
CA ASN A 229 22.67 -14.84 8.66
C ASN A 229 22.42 -16.28 8.20
N HIS A 230 21.17 -16.76 8.24
CA HIS A 230 20.86 -18.16 7.90
C HIS A 230 19.74 -18.29 6.87
N PHE A 231 18.55 -17.77 7.16
CA PHE A 231 17.35 -18.07 6.37
C PHE A 231 17.30 -17.34 5.04
N ALA A 232 17.44 -16.00 5.02
CA ALA A 232 17.42 -15.25 3.78
C ALA A 232 18.56 -15.66 2.82
N PRO A 233 19.83 -15.82 3.27
CA PRO A 233 20.89 -16.33 2.40
C PRO A 233 20.58 -17.70 1.78
N LYS A 234 19.97 -18.62 2.52
CA LYS A 234 19.62 -19.97 2.00
C LYS A 234 18.46 -19.93 1.02
N LEU A 235 17.46 -19.08 1.24
CA LEU A 235 16.42 -18.82 0.24
C LEU A 235 17.05 -18.33 -1.07
N TYR A 236 17.95 -17.36 -1.01
CA TYR A 236 18.62 -16.82 -2.20
C TYR A 236 19.49 -17.85 -2.92
N ASN A 237 20.29 -18.63 -2.18
CA ASN A 237 21.10 -19.71 -2.74
C ASN A 237 20.24 -20.80 -3.40
N ALA A 238 19.04 -21.03 -2.88
CA ALA A 238 18.05 -21.95 -3.47
C ALA A 238 17.27 -21.34 -4.65
N GLY A 239 17.52 -20.09 -5.03
CA GLY A 239 16.78 -19.38 -6.07
C GLY A 239 15.35 -18.98 -5.67
N LEU A 240 15.01 -19.06 -4.38
CA LEU A 240 13.70 -18.77 -3.83
C LEU A 240 13.59 -17.32 -3.37
N GLN A 241 12.38 -16.76 -3.44
CA GLN A 241 12.12 -15.37 -3.04
C GLN A 241 10.74 -15.15 -2.39
N PRO A 242 10.27 -15.99 -1.45
CA PRO A 242 9.10 -15.61 -0.67
C PRO A 242 9.41 -14.33 0.12
N ARG A 243 8.37 -13.53 0.39
CA ARG A 243 8.46 -12.43 1.35
C ARG A 243 8.66 -12.99 2.75
N ILE A 244 9.57 -12.41 3.53
CA ILE A 244 9.75 -12.78 4.94
C ILE A 244 9.03 -11.75 5.80
N PHE A 245 8.15 -12.19 6.69
CA PHE A 245 7.48 -11.31 7.64
C PHE A 245 8.29 -11.15 8.93
N ALA A 246 8.35 -9.92 9.43
CA ALA A 246 8.82 -9.62 10.77
C ALA A 246 7.69 -9.91 11.78
N GLY A 247 7.89 -10.92 12.63
CA GLY A 247 6.91 -11.34 13.63
C GLY A 247 6.07 -12.53 13.16
N ASP A 248 4.76 -12.32 13.02
CA ASP A 248 3.66 -13.29 13.18
C ASP A 248 3.16 -13.34 14.64
N MET A 249 2.90 -12.14 15.17
CA MET A 249 2.63 -11.89 16.58
C MET A 249 1.24 -12.36 16.99
N VAL A 250 1.10 -13.00 18.15
CA VAL A 250 -0.19 -13.43 18.72
C VAL A 250 -1.20 -12.27 18.91
N CYS A 251 -0.71 -11.06 19.16
CA CYS A 251 -1.53 -9.87 19.41
C CYS A 251 -1.06 -8.69 18.57
N PHE A 252 -1.84 -7.61 18.61
CA PHE A 252 -1.46 -6.31 18.04
C PHE A 252 -0.35 -5.62 18.88
N ASP A 253 0.79 -6.30 19.08
CA ASP A 253 1.98 -5.79 19.79
C ASP A 253 3.12 -5.49 18.80
N ALA A 254 3.40 -4.20 18.63
CA ALA A 254 4.41 -3.70 17.71
C ALA A 254 5.86 -3.85 18.21
N THR A 255 6.09 -4.26 19.46
CA THR A 255 7.43 -4.27 20.09
C THR A 255 8.41 -5.16 19.32
N TYR A 256 8.03 -6.42 19.07
CA TYR A 256 8.91 -7.37 18.39
C TYR A 256 9.20 -6.99 16.93
N PRO A 257 8.19 -6.69 16.07
CA PRO A 257 8.47 -6.22 14.72
C PRO A 257 9.29 -4.92 14.68
N THR A 258 9.10 -4.03 15.66
CA THR A 258 9.90 -2.82 15.81
C THR A 258 11.38 -3.14 16.03
N ASP A 259 11.70 -4.09 16.92
CA ASP A 259 13.09 -4.49 17.17
C ASP A 259 13.73 -5.09 15.93
N VAL A 260 13.00 -5.94 15.20
CA VAL A 260 13.44 -6.49 13.91
C VAL A 260 13.72 -5.37 12.91
N PHE A 261 12.84 -4.38 12.79
CA PHE A 261 13.00 -3.27 11.85
C PHE A 261 14.05 -2.24 12.25
N ASN A 262 14.39 -2.11 13.53
CA ASN A 262 15.50 -1.25 13.97
C ASN A 262 16.87 -1.82 13.57
N ASN A 263 16.97 -3.11 13.24
CA ASN A 263 18.17 -3.71 12.67
C ASN A 263 18.18 -3.56 11.14
N ALA A 264 19.18 -2.84 10.60
CA ALA A 264 19.23 -2.52 9.17
C ALA A 264 19.30 -3.75 8.24
N ALA A 265 19.99 -4.83 8.65
CA ALA A 265 20.07 -6.06 7.87
C ALA A 265 18.71 -6.77 7.86
N ALA A 266 18.09 -6.97 9.03
CA ALA A 266 16.78 -7.62 9.10
C ALA A 266 15.67 -6.78 8.44
N TYR A 267 15.73 -5.45 8.53
CA TYR A 267 14.87 -4.55 7.78
C TYR A 267 15.02 -4.75 6.27
N ALA A 268 16.21 -5.03 5.75
CA ALA A 268 16.42 -5.28 4.32
C ALA A 268 15.86 -6.65 3.88
N GLU A 269 15.92 -7.65 4.75
CA GLU A 269 15.49 -9.02 4.45
C GLU A 269 13.99 -9.27 4.65
N THR A 270 13.33 -8.46 5.48
CA THR A 270 11.90 -8.58 5.76
C THR A 270 11.07 -7.65 4.86
N GLU A 271 9.93 -8.13 4.35
CA GLU A 271 9.01 -7.33 3.53
C GLU A 271 8.24 -6.34 4.41
N GLY A 272 7.63 -6.85 5.48
CA GLY A 272 6.65 -6.16 6.32
C GLY A 272 6.41 -6.94 7.61
N SER A 273 5.52 -6.43 8.46
CA SER A 273 5.22 -7.03 9.77
C SER A 273 3.93 -7.84 9.73
N SER A 274 3.88 -8.93 10.49
CA SER A 274 2.71 -9.82 10.57
C SER A 274 2.16 -9.90 12.00
N PHE A 275 0.84 -9.80 12.12
CA PHE A 275 0.11 -9.82 13.38
C PHE A 275 -1.11 -10.75 13.28
N HIS A 276 -1.47 -11.34 14.40
CA HIS A 276 -2.76 -11.97 14.65
C HIS A 276 -3.69 -10.93 15.30
N GLY A 277 -4.91 -11.32 15.68
CA GLY A 277 -5.88 -10.42 16.31
C GLY A 277 -6.44 -10.92 17.63
N TYR A 278 -5.70 -11.77 18.36
CA TYR A 278 -6.22 -12.43 19.56
C TYR A 278 -6.35 -11.48 20.76
N CYS A 279 -5.43 -10.51 20.89
CA CYS A 279 -5.52 -9.47 21.90
C CYS A 279 -5.04 -8.09 21.41
N GLY A 280 -5.43 -7.05 22.15
CA GLY A 280 -5.19 -5.65 21.78
C GLY A 280 -6.19 -5.10 20.76
N THR A 281 -5.92 -3.90 20.23
CA THR A 281 -6.76 -3.23 19.23
C THR A 281 -5.99 -2.94 17.93
N PRO A 282 -6.67 -2.90 16.76
CA PRO A 282 -6.03 -2.60 15.48
C PRO A 282 -5.29 -1.25 15.41
N ASP A 283 -5.52 -0.32 16.34
CA ASP A 283 -4.87 0.99 16.34
C ASP A 283 -3.34 0.90 16.47
N GLN A 284 -2.82 -0.17 17.08
CA GLN A 284 -1.38 -0.43 17.16
C GLN A 284 -0.75 -0.67 15.78
N LEU A 285 -1.53 -1.14 14.81
CA LEU A 285 -1.07 -1.24 13.42
C LEU A 285 -0.81 0.15 12.82
N GLY A 286 -1.63 1.15 13.18
CA GLY A 286 -1.42 2.54 12.80
C GLY A 286 -0.10 3.10 13.35
N VAL A 287 0.19 2.84 14.64
CA VAL A 287 1.46 3.22 15.27
C VAL A 287 2.65 2.58 14.56
N MET A 288 2.53 1.30 14.20
CA MET A 288 3.56 0.58 13.45
C MET A 288 3.80 1.21 12.07
N HIS A 289 2.73 1.57 11.37
CA HIS A 289 2.82 2.26 10.08
C HIS A 289 3.47 3.64 10.24
N ASP A 290 3.06 4.45 11.21
CA ASP A 290 3.60 5.80 11.39
C ASP A 290 5.12 5.76 11.65
N ARG A 291 5.61 4.70 12.33
CA ARG A 291 7.04 4.49 12.56
C ARG A 291 7.77 3.91 11.35
N PHE A 292 7.12 3.01 10.60
CA PHE A 292 7.70 2.32 9.45
C PHE A 292 6.76 2.38 8.24
N PRO A 293 6.54 3.57 7.64
CA PRO A 293 5.44 3.79 6.68
C PRO A 293 5.59 3.04 5.36
N TYR A 294 6.78 2.49 5.10
CA TYR A 294 7.09 1.73 3.89
C TYR A 294 7.09 0.22 4.11
N LYS A 295 6.83 -0.25 5.34
CA LYS A 295 6.70 -1.66 5.66
C LYS A 295 5.22 -2.04 5.68
N PRO A 296 4.76 -2.90 4.75
CA PRO A 296 3.41 -3.44 4.78
C PRO A 296 3.07 -4.10 6.12
N ILE A 297 1.80 -4.05 6.48
CA ILE A 297 1.26 -4.71 7.66
C ILE A 297 0.28 -5.78 7.19
N TYR A 298 0.49 -7.00 7.65
CA TYR A 298 -0.33 -8.16 7.33
C TYR A 298 -1.01 -8.65 8.60
N GLN A 299 -2.32 -8.90 8.52
CA GLN A 299 -2.99 -9.72 9.50
C GLN A 299 -3.08 -11.14 8.96
N SER A 300 -2.30 -12.03 9.53
CA SER A 300 -2.03 -13.39 9.01
C SER A 300 -2.89 -14.46 9.66
N GLU A 301 -3.48 -14.18 10.83
CA GLU A 301 -4.35 -15.11 11.53
C GLU A 301 -5.42 -14.37 12.33
N LEU A 302 -6.64 -14.92 12.32
CA LEU A 302 -7.76 -14.45 13.12
C LEU A 302 -8.75 -15.60 13.31
N ALA A 303 -8.87 -16.12 14.52
CA ALA A 303 -9.99 -17.02 14.84
C ALA A 303 -11.23 -16.19 15.20
N PRO A 304 -12.34 -16.29 14.44
CA PRO A 304 -13.58 -15.61 14.79
C PRO A 304 -14.01 -15.91 16.22
N TYR A 305 -14.39 -14.88 16.97
CA TYR A 305 -14.88 -14.96 18.36
C TYR A 305 -13.84 -15.39 19.41
N CYS A 306 -12.55 -15.48 19.06
CA CYS A 306 -11.45 -15.66 20.00
C CYS A 306 -10.59 -14.40 20.12
N THR A 307 -11.22 -13.24 20.21
CA THR A 307 -10.54 -11.95 20.07
C THR A 307 -11.08 -10.97 21.10
N ASP A 308 -10.23 -10.14 21.68
CA ASP A 308 -10.64 -9.07 22.61
C ASP A 308 -11.50 -7.98 21.95
N THR A 309 -11.40 -7.87 20.63
CA THR A 309 -12.17 -6.94 19.80
C THR A 309 -13.18 -7.71 18.95
N ASP A 310 -14.37 -7.16 18.66
CA ASP A 310 -15.35 -7.82 17.78
C ASP A 310 -14.73 -8.12 16.41
N PHE A 311 -14.95 -9.34 15.89
CA PHE A 311 -14.43 -9.77 14.59
C PHE A 311 -14.73 -8.75 13.47
N ARG A 312 -15.93 -8.16 13.48
CA ARG A 312 -16.36 -7.16 12.49
C ARG A 312 -15.65 -5.81 12.65
N ASP A 313 -15.33 -5.43 13.90
CA ASP A 313 -14.52 -4.24 14.18
C ASP A 313 -13.10 -4.45 13.64
N ILE A 314 -12.53 -5.66 13.72
CA ILE A 314 -11.21 -5.96 13.12
C ILE A 314 -11.28 -5.92 11.58
N LEU A 315 -12.33 -6.48 10.98
CA LEU A 315 -12.52 -6.42 9.52
C LEU A 315 -12.55 -4.98 8.99
N VAL A 316 -13.17 -4.04 9.71
CA VAL A 316 -13.22 -2.63 9.30
C VAL A 316 -11.96 -1.88 9.71
N ASN A 317 -11.54 -1.98 10.97
CA ASN A 317 -10.48 -1.14 11.54
C ASN A 317 -9.07 -1.66 11.23
N GLY A 318 -8.88 -2.94 10.92
CA GLY A 318 -7.61 -3.45 10.41
C GLY A 318 -7.15 -2.68 9.17
N PRO A 319 -7.95 -2.64 8.09
CA PRO A 319 -7.64 -1.85 6.90
C PRO A 319 -7.64 -0.33 7.15
N ARG A 320 -8.44 0.20 8.09
CA ARG A 320 -8.31 1.63 8.48
C ARG A 320 -6.96 1.93 9.13
N ASN A 321 -6.36 0.94 9.78
CA ASN A 321 -5.04 0.98 10.40
C ASN A 321 -4.00 0.20 9.58
N TRP A 322 -4.01 0.38 8.26
CA TRP A 322 -2.94 -0.06 7.34
C TRP A 322 -2.76 -1.57 7.12
N ALA A 323 -3.58 -2.44 7.72
CA ALA A 323 -3.56 -3.85 7.38
C ALA A 323 -3.90 -4.06 5.89
N GLN A 324 -3.08 -4.84 5.20
CA GLN A 324 -3.26 -5.19 3.78
C GLN A 324 -3.93 -6.54 3.59
N SER A 325 -4.02 -7.34 4.64
CA SER A 325 -4.68 -8.65 4.63
C SER A 325 -5.37 -8.92 5.94
N ILE A 326 -6.38 -9.78 5.89
CA ILE A 326 -6.94 -10.48 7.06
C ILE A 326 -7.20 -11.93 6.64
N ILE A 327 -6.62 -12.87 7.38
CA ILE A 327 -6.72 -14.30 7.10
C ILE A 327 -7.38 -14.96 8.30
N ALA A 328 -8.55 -15.57 8.08
CA ALA A 328 -9.22 -16.35 9.12
C ALA A 328 -8.39 -17.61 9.46
N TRP A 329 -8.51 -18.12 10.68
CA TRP A 329 -7.76 -19.31 11.08
C TRP A 329 -8.26 -20.55 10.30
N ASN A 330 -9.25 -21.28 10.81
CA ASN A 330 -9.71 -22.51 10.15
C ASN A 330 -10.69 -22.25 8.99
N VAL A 331 -10.42 -22.81 7.81
CA VAL A 331 -11.43 -22.91 6.72
C VAL A 331 -12.62 -23.75 7.20
N ALA A 332 -12.35 -24.94 7.72
CA ALA A 332 -13.39 -25.90 8.07
C ALA A 332 -13.10 -26.63 9.39
N LEU A 333 -14.13 -26.77 10.22
CA LEU A 333 -14.13 -27.64 11.40
C LEU A 333 -15.45 -28.41 11.47
N ASP A 334 -15.53 -29.44 12.29
CA ASP A 334 -16.75 -30.22 12.45
C ASP A 334 -17.79 -29.53 13.35
N THR A 335 -18.91 -30.21 13.62
CA THR A 335 -20.00 -29.70 14.47
C THR A 335 -19.61 -29.52 15.94
N THR A 336 -18.46 -30.06 16.35
CA THR A 336 -17.85 -29.91 17.67
C THR A 336 -16.60 -29.02 17.64
N SER A 337 -16.39 -28.30 16.54
CA SER A 337 -15.24 -27.41 16.30
C SER A 337 -13.89 -28.12 16.31
N GLY A 338 -13.82 -29.38 15.85
CA GLY A 338 -12.57 -30.12 15.69
C GLY A 338 -12.38 -30.71 14.30
N PRO A 339 -11.47 -31.69 14.13
CA PRO A 339 -10.58 -32.25 15.15
C PRO A 339 -9.48 -31.27 15.61
N TYR A 340 -8.93 -31.50 16.80
CA TYR A 340 -7.80 -30.75 17.39
C TYR A 340 -7.10 -31.65 18.42
N HIS A 341 -5.90 -31.27 18.87
CA HIS A 341 -5.13 -32.08 19.81
C HIS A 341 -5.68 -32.06 21.26
N THR A 342 -5.52 -33.15 22.02
CA THR A 342 -5.82 -33.23 23.46
C THR A 342 -4.88 -32.34 24.30
N GLY A 343 -5.41 -31.26 24.89
CA GLY A 343 -4.61 -30.30 25.66
C GLY A 343 -4.26 -29.02 24.91
N ALA A 344 -4.53 -28.95 23.60
CA ALA A 344 -4.87 -27.68 22.97
C ALA A 344 -6.30 -27.37 23.41
N ALA A 345 -6.49 -26.26 24.12
CA ALA A 345 -7.83 -25.80 24.39
C ALA A 345 -8.44 -25.41 23.03
N ASN A 346 -9.42 -26.17 22.53
CA ASN A 346 -10.33 -25.68 21.49
C ASN A 346 -11.31 -24.68 22.09
N ILE A 347 -10.77 -23.75 22.85
CA ILE A 347 -11.46 -22.79 23.68
C ILE A 347 -10.60 -21.54 23.60
N CYS A 348 -11.20 -20.44 23.18
CA CYS A 348 -10.55 -19.14 23.18
C CYS A 348 -10.07 -18.81 24.59
N ASP A 349 -8.79 -18.49 24.75
CA ASP A 349 -8.22 -17.89 25.97
C ASP A 349 -8.26 -16.35 25.90
N SER A 350 -9.26 -15.79 25.20
CA SER A 350 -9.44 -14.34 25.15
C SER A 350 -10.14 -13.87 26.43
N ALA A 351 -9.70 -12.74 26.98
CA ALA A 351 -10.28 -12.17 28.20
C ALA A 351 -11.77 -11.81 28.03
N SER A 352 -12.20 -11.55 26.79
CA SER A 352 -13.56 -11.17 26.43
C SER A 352 -14.51 -12.36 26.17
N HIS A 353 -13.99 -13.54 25.82
CA HIS A 353 -14.77 -14.72 25.45
C HIS A 353 -14.18 -16.04 26.00
N PRO A 354 -13.96 -16.16 27.32
CA PRO A 354 -13.42 -17.39 27.89
C PRO A 354 -14.44 -18.53 27.70
N GLY A 355 -13.99 -19.71 27.27
CA GLY A 355 -14.87 -20.88 27.16
C GLY A 355 -15.55 -21.10 25.80
N ILE A 356 -15.38 -20.19 24.83
CA ILE A 356 -16.00 -20.33 23.49
C ILE A 356 -15.13 -21.19 22.57
N PRO A 357 -15.68 -22.20 21.86
CA PRO A 357 -14.91 -22.96 20.89
C PRO A 357 -14.48 -22.15 19.68
N ILE A 358 -13.26 -22.38 19.20
CA ILE A 358 -12.72 -21.74 17.98
C ILE A 358 -13.65 -22.05 16.79
N GLN A 359 -14.13 -21.02 16.10
CA GLN A 359 -15.08 -21.19 15.00
C GLN A 359 -14.39 -21.17 13.62
N PRO A 360 -14.77 -22.05 12.69
CA PRO A 360 -14.29 -21.99 11.30
C PRO A 360 -15.11 -21.00 10.45
N LEU A 361 -14.74 -20.86 9.17
CA LEU A 361 -15.65 -20.27 8.18
C LEU A 361 -16.80 -21.24 7.83
N VAL A 362 -16.52 -22.54 7.76
CA VAL A 362 -17.47 -23.58 7.36
C VAL A 362 -17.49 -24.71 8.39
N THR A 363 -18.67 -25.13 8.81
CA THR A 363 -18.83 -26.35 9.60
C THR A 363 -19.20 -27.53 8.71
N ILE A 364 -18.48 -28.65 8.84
CA ILE A 364 -18.76 -29.89 8.11
C ILE A 364 -19.41 -30.91 9.05
N ASN A 365 -20.61 -31.38 8.69
CA ASN A 365 -21.21 -32.51 9.38
C ASN A 365 -20.49 -33.81 8.93
N GLN A 366 -19.79 -34.47 9.85
CA GLN A 366 -18.98 -35.64 9.52
C GLN A 366 -19.79 -36.85 9.03
N SER A 367 -21.07 -36.98 9.41
CA SER A 367 -21.89 -38.13 9.00
C SER A 367 -22.53 -37.96 7.63
N THR A 368 -22.78 -36.72 7.20
CA THR A 368 -23.46 -36.43 5.92
C THR A 368 -22.60 -35.72 4.89
N GLY A 369 -21.46 -35.17 5.29
CA GLY A 369 -20.62 -34.28 4.46
C GLY A 369 -21.24 -32.90 4.19
N ALA A 370 -22.40 -32.59 4.80
CA ALA A 370 -23.11 -31.34 4.61
C ALA A 370 -22.31 -30.17 5.21
N ALA A 371 -22.22 -29.07 4.45
CA ALA A 371 -21.54 -27.85 4.86
C ALA A 371 -22.55 -26.81 5.39
N THR A 372 -22.19 -26.16 6.49
CA THR A 372 -22.94 -25.03 7.08
C THR A 372 -22.00 -23.83 7.20
N TYR A 373 -22.32 -22.75 6.49
CA TYR A 373 -21.54 -21.51 6.53
C TYR A 373 -21.80 -20.73 7.81
N ARG A 374 -20.72 -20.38 8.51
CA ARG A 374 -20.76 -19.65 9.78
C ARG A 374 -20.88 -18.15 9.56
N PRO A 375 -21.29 -17.37 10.58
CA PRO A 375 -21.36 -15.90 10.47
C PRO A 375 -20.06 -15.28 9.93
N SER A 376 -18.91 -15.78 10.38
CA SER A 376 -17.57 -15.38 9.96
C SER A 376 -17.33 -15.49 8.45
N TYR A 377 -17.92 -16.47 7.76
CA TYR A 377 -17.86 -16.57 6.29
C TYR A 377 -18.51 -15.37 5.62
N TYR A 378 -19.70 -14.97 6.10
CA TYR A 378 -20.44 -13.83 5.52
C TYR A 378 -19.77 -12.50 5.85
N TRP A 379 -19.32 -12.31 7.10
CA TRP A 379 -18.57 -11.12 7.51
C TRP A 379 -17.29 -10.95 6.71
N THR A 380 -16.50 -12.02 6.55
CA THR A 380 -15.29 -12.01 5.70
C THR A 380 -15.65 -11.73 4.24
N GLY A 381 -16.79 -12.27 3.78
CA GLY A 381 -17.31 -12.06 2.43
C GLY A 381 -17.62 -10.61 2.07
N HIS A 382 -17.98 -9.76 3.04
CA HIS A 382 -18.16 -8.32 2.81
C HIS A 382 -16.88 -7.60 2.36
N LEU A 383 -15.71 -8.16 2.65
CA LEU A 383 -14.42 -7.69 2.13
C LEU A 383 -13.94 -8.54 0.97
N ALA A 384 -13.77 -9.85 1.18
CA ALA A 384 -13.18 -10.76 0.19
C ALA A 384 -13.88 -10.70 -1.18
N LYS A 385 -15.22 -10.57 -1.19
CA LYS A 385 -16.00 -10.56 -2.44
C LYS A 385 -15.86 -9.24 -3.21
N PHE A 386 -15.78 -8.12 -2.49
CA PHE A 386 -15.94 -6.77 -3.05
C PHE A 386 -14.65 -5.94 -3.10
N VAL A 387 -13.61 -6.37 -2.39
CA VAL A 387 -12.29 -5.73 -2.35
C VAL A 387 -11.29 -6.68 -3.01
N LYS A 388 -10.98 -6.42 -4.27
CA LYS A 388 -10.13 -7.29 -5.09
C LYS A 388 -8.65 -7.12 -4.72
N PRO A 389 -7.81 -8.15 -4.90
CA PRO A 389 -6.36 -7.97 -4.81
C PRO A 389 -5.89 -6.80 -5.67
N GLY A 390 -5.10 -5.90 -5.10
CA GLY A 390 -4.66 -4.67 -5.75
C GLY A 390 -5.58 -3.46 -5.53
N ALA A 391 -6.73 -3.62 -4.85
CA ALA A 391 -7.57 -2.49 -4.47
C ALA A 391 -6.80 -1.54 -3.55
N LYS A 392 -7.02 -0.23 -3.69
CA LYS A 392 -6.49 0.76 -2.75
C LYS A 392 -7.55 1.07 -1.70
N ARG A 393 -7.18 1.08 -0.42
CA ARG A 393 -8.02 1.73 0.59
C ARG A 393 -8.06 3.23 0.28
N ILE A 394 -9.24 3.83 0.33
CA ILE A 394 -9.47 5.25 0.05
C ILE A 394 -10.03 5.97 1.27
N ALA A 395 -10.08 7.30 1.21
CA ALA A 395 -10.51 8.10 2.34
C ALA A 395 -12.02 7.94 2.57
N SER A 396 -12.34 7.73 3.84
CA SER A 396 -13.66 7.93 4.37
C SER A 396 -13.58 8.47 5.80
N ASN A 397 -14.57 9.23 6.23
CA ASN A 397 -14.65 9.74 7.59
C ASN A 397 -14.86 8.61 8.61
N SER A 398 -15.05 8.96 9.88
CA SER A 398 -15.37 8.01 10.95
C SER A 398 -16.28 8.70 11.95
N PHE A 399 -17.23 7.96 12.52
CA PHE A 399 -18.13 8.42 13.57
C PHE A 399 -17.69 7.97 14.96
N GLY A 400 -16.47 7.42 15.09
CA GLY A 400 -15.95 6.87 16.33
C GLY A 400 -16.44 5.46 16.64
N ALA A 401 -15.89 4.87 17.71
CA ALA A 401 -16.05 3.46 18.01
C ALA A 401 -17.48 3.04 18.38
N SER A 402 -18.34 3.94 18.88
CA SER A 402 -19.69 3.61 19.37
C SER A 402 -20.81 3.79 18.33
N SER A 403 -20.47 4.03 17.07
CA SER A 403 -21.42 4.35 16.00
C SER A 403 -21.24 3.40 14.81
N VAL A 404 -21.83 3.74 13.66
CA VAL A 404 -21.51 3.09 12.39
C VAL A 404 -20.03 3.26 12.10
N GLN A 405 -19.34 2.16 11.81
CA GLN A 405 -17.98 2.16 11.31
C GLN A 405 -17.98 1.85 9.82
N ASP A 406 -17.02 2.38 9.09
CA ASP A 406 -16.93 2.17 7.65
C ASP A 406 -15.50 2.07 7.17
N VAL A 407 -15.31 1.49 5.99
CA VAL A 407 -14.05 1.56 5.24
C VAL A 407 -14.36 1.51 3.75
N ALA A 408 -13.66 2.33 2.97
CA ALA A 408 -13.85 2.49 1.54
C ALA A 408 -12.64 2.04 0.74
N PHE A 409 -12.89 1.50 -0.45
CA PHE A 409 -11.86 0.97 -1.36
C PHE A 409 -12.13 1.35 -2.82
N LEU A 410 -11.06 1.47 -3.59
CA LEU A 410 -11.05 1.58 -5.04
C LEU A 410 -10.36 0.34 -5.63
N ASN A 411 -11.13 -0.50 -6.32
CA ASN A 411 -10.62 -1.70 -7.00
C ASN A 411 -9.82 -1.33 -8.27
N PRO A 412 -8.92 -2.22 -8.75
CA PRO A 412 -8.16 -2.01 -9.97
C PRO A 412 -9.03 -1.84 -11.23
N ASP A 413 -10.23 -2.41 -11.23
CA ASP A 413 -11.22 -2.28 -12.31
C ASP A 413 -12.00 -0.95 -12.27
N GLY A 414 -11.68 -0.07 -11.32
CA GLY A 414 -12.34 1.22 -11.13
C GLY A 414 -13.67 1.13 -10.38
N THR A 415 -14.07 -0.02 -9.86
CA THR A 415 -15.23 -0.10 -8.96
C THR A 415 -14.87 0.40 -7.57
N ARG A 416 -15.83 1.05 -6.88
CA ARG A 416 -15.69 1.42 -5.47
C ARG A 416 -16.46 0.44 -4.61
N ALA A 417 -15.95 0.20 -3.40
CA ALA A 417 -16.64 -0.57 -2.37
C ALA A 417 -16.59 0.18 -1.04
N VAL A 418 -17.74 0.31 -0.38
CA VAL A 418 -17.83 0.81 1.01
C VAL A 418 -18.42 -0.29 1.86
N VAL A 419 -17.67 -0.75 2.85
CA VAL A 419 -18.16 -1.68 3.87
C VAL A 419 -18.54 -0.85 5.09
N ALA A 420 -19.78 -0.95 5.55
CA ALA A 420 -20.26 -0.27 6.74
C ALA A 420 -20.84 -1.27 7.74
N TRP A 421 -20.53 -1.07 9.01
CA TRP A 421 -20.84 -1.94 10.13
C TRP A 421 -21.56 -1.12 11.20
N ASN A 422 -22.81 -1.48 11.52
CA ASN A 422 -23.58 -0.81 12.57
C ASN A 422 -23.39 -1.49 13.93
N ARG A 423 -22.52 -0.92 14.75
CA ARG A 423 -22.27 -1.37 16.14
C ARG A 423 -23.40 -1.00 17.12
N GLY A 424 -24.31 -0.11 16.72
CA GLY A 424 -25.39 0.38 17.57
C GLY A 424 -26.46 -0.68 17.85
N GLY A 425 -27.15 -0.51 18.98
CA GLY A 425 -28.30 -1.34 19.37
C GLY A 425 -29.61 -1.05 18.62
N SER A 426 -29.60 -0.09 17.70
CA SER A 426 -30.75 0.31 16.88
C SER A 426 -30.34 0.52 15.41
N ALA A 427 -31.32 0.53 14.51
CA ALA A 427 -31.07 0.82 13.10
C ALA A 427 -30.55 2.26 12.92
N ALA A 428 -29.58 2.44 12.03
CA ALA A 428 -28.92 3.70 11.76
C ALA A 428 -29.10 4.12 10.29
N THR A 429 -29.86 5.19 10.06
CA THR A 429 -29.99 5.79 8.72
C THR A 429 -28.72 6.54 8.36
N THR A 430 -27.94 5.93 7.48
CA THR A 430 -26.64 6.43 7.04
C THR A 430 -26.76 6.99 5.63
N LYS A 431 -26.25 8.19 5.41
CA LYS A 431 -26.09 8.78 4.08
C LYS A 431 -24.68 8.45 3.58
N VAL A 432 -24.52 8.06 2.34
CA VAL A 432 -23.20 7.86 1.71
C VAL A 432 -23.08 8.89 0.60
N ARG A 433 -22.01 9.67 0.65
CA ARG A 433 -21.72 10.76 -0.29
C ARG A 433 -20.40 10.48 -1.00
N SER A 434 -20.41 10.63 -2.32
CA SER A 434 -19.24 10.44 -3.18
C SER A 434 -19.39 11.38 -4.38
N GLY A 435 -18.38 12.22 -4.63
CA GLY A 435 -18.32 12.97 -5.89
C GLY A 435 -19.49 13.92 -6.17
N GLY A 436 -20.02 14.59 -5.14
CA GLY A 436 -21.18 15.50 -5.26
C GLY A 436 -22.53 14.79 -5.40
N GLN A 437 -22.55 13.46 -5.30
CA GLN A 437 -23.77 12.65 -5.29
C GLN A 437 -23.93 11.93 -3.96
N SER A 438 -25.15 11.55 -3.61
CA SER A 438 -25.40 10.76 -2.39
C SER A 438 -26.58 9.81 -2.52
N PHE A 439 -26.67 8.88 -1.57
CA PHE A 439 -27.84 8.06 -1.28
C PHE A 439 -27.95 7.82 0.23
N SER A 440 -29.10 7.37 0.70
CA SER A 440 -29.31 7.00 2.11
C SER A 440 -29.73 5.54 2.23
N TYR A 441 -29.28 4.89 3.30
CA TYR A 441 -29.64 3.51 3.62
C TYR A 441 -29.77 3.33 5.13
N SER A 442 -30.81 2.63 5.59
CA SER A 442 -30.97 2.28 7.00
C SER A 442 -30.29 0.96 7.29
N ILE A 443 -29.19 1.00 8.04
CA ILE A 443 -28.41 -0.18 8.42
C ILE A 443 -29.00 -0.75 9.72
N PRO A 444 -29.56 -1.98 9.74
CA PRO A 444 -30.10 -2.57 10.97
C PRO A 444 -29.05 -2.67 12.09
N ALA A 445 -29.51 -2.76 13.34
CA ALA A 445 -28.65 -2.99 14.48
C ALA A 445 -27.81 -4.27 14.29
N GLY A 446 -26.51 -4.19 14.54
CA GLY A 446 -25.61 -5.33 14.43
C GLY A 446 -25.48 -5.89 13.01
N ALA A 447 -25.79 -5.12 11.96
CA ALA A 447 -25.66 -5.53 10.58
C ALA A 447 -24.40 -4.97 9.90
N MET A 448 -23.87 -5.71 8.93
CA MET A 448 -22.84 -5.25 8.01
C MET A 448 -23.43 -5.14 6.60
N VAL A 449 -23.12 -4.05 5.91
CA VAL A 449 -23.59 -3.77 4.56
C VAL A 449 -22.39 -3.40 3.68
N THR A 450 -22.38 -3.87 2.43
CA THR A 450 -21.43 -3.41 1.42
C THR A 450 -22.17 -2.74 0.28
N PHE A 451 -21.74 -1.52 -0.05
CA PHE A 451 -22.19 -0.76 -1.22
C PHE A 451 -21.12 -0.84 -2.31
N THR A 452 -21.50 -1.15 -3.55
CA THR A 452 -20.56 -1.15 -4.68
C THR A 452 -21.13 -0.46 -5.90
N TRP A 453 -20.32 0.36 -6.58
CA TRP A 453 -20.69 1.00 -7.83
C TRP A 453 -19.52 1.09 -8.80
N ALA A 454 -19.85 1.11 -10.09
CA ALA A 454 -18.91 1.39 -11.16
C ALA A 454 -18.81 2.90 -11.40
N GLY A 455 -17.65 3.35 -11.88
CA GLY A 455 -17.40 4.75 -12.17
C GLY A 455 -16.82 5.48 -10.97
N GLY A 456 -15.70 6.13 -11.22
CA GLY A 456 -15.34 7.30 -10.44
C GLY A 456 -16.18 8.46 -10.92
N THR A 457 -16.40 9.42 -10.05
CA THR A 457 -16.26 10.77 -10.57
C THR A 457 -14.96 10.82 -11.35
N SER A 458 -15.07 11.11 -12.64
CA SER A 458 -13.98 11.61 -13.48
C SER A 458 -12.98 12.34 -12.59
N GLY A 459 -11.75 11.83 -12.52
CA GLY A 459 -10.74 12.35 -11.60
C GLY A 459 -10.61 13.87 -11.68
N GLY A 460 -10.31 14.47 -10.53
CA GLY A 460 -9.88 15.86 -10.41
C GLY A 460 -11.04 16.85 -10.30
N ARG A 461 -11.89 16.72 -9.28
CA ARG A 461 -12.80 17.83 -8.93
C ARG A 461 -12.63 18.26 -7.48
N HIS A 462 -11.44 18.74 -7.15
CA HIS A 462 -11.28 19.64 -6.02
C HIS A 462 -11.95 20.97 -6.34
N GLY A 463 -13.12 21.17 -5.74
CA GLY A 463 -13.68 22.49 -5.56
C GLY A 463 -12.94 23.29 -4.48
N TRP A 464 -13.30 24.56 -4.32
CA TRP A 464 -12.72 25.54 -3.41
C TRP A 464 -13.48 25.57 -2.07
N GLY A 465 -14.58 24.81 -1.98
CA GLY A 465 -15.60 24.91 -0.92
C GLY A 465 -15.53 23.92 0.25
N ASP A 466 -14.53 23.04 0.36
CA ASP A 466 -14.45 22.08 1.50
C ASP A 466 -13.61 22.56 2.71
N SER A 467 -13.27 23.85 2.82
CA SER A 467 -12.50 24.32 4.00
C SER A 467 -12.38 25.85 4.19
N VAL A 468 -13.42 26.59 4.58
CA VAL A 468 -13.28 28.05 4.91
C VAL A 468 -13.86 28.42 6.29
N ARG A 469 -13.18 29.26 7.10
CA ARG A 469 -13.69 29.87 8.35
C ARG A 469 -13.94 31.38 8.22
N GLY A 470 -15.13 31.83 8.67
CA GLY A 470 -15.51 33.15 9.26
C GLY A 470 -15.22 34.45 8.48
N THR A 471 -16.02 35.53 8.55
CA THR A 471 -17.09 35.91 9.49
C THR A 471 -18.37 36.35 8.75
N ASN A 472 -19.46 35.60 9.03
CA ASN A 472 -20.86 35.67 8.57
C ASN A 472 -21.20 34.99 7.23
N ALA A 473 -22.05 33.95 7.13
CA ALA A 473 -22.72 32.96 8.02
C ALA A 473 -23.52 32.03 7.06
N ALA A 474 -23.70 30.71 7.18
CA ALA A 474 -23.61 29.76 8.27
C ALA A 474 -23.32 28.35 7.68
N ASN A 475 -22.55 27.53 8.42
CA ASN A 475 -22.10 26.15 8.12
C ASN A 475 -20.97 25.98 7.10
N ILE A 476 -19.73 26.17 7.56
CA ILE A 476 -18.52 25.74 6.84
C ILE A 476 -17.53 25.14 7.86
N TYR A 477 -17.08 23.90 7.62
CA TYR A 477 -16.04 23.20 8.39
C TYR A 477 -14.70 23.24 7.61
N GLY A 478 -13.56 23.43 8.28
CA GLY A 478 -12.20 23.38 7.69
C GLY A 478 -11.49 24.74 7.53
N GLY A 479 -10.18 24.82 7.78
CA GLY A 479 -9.44 26.05 8.14
C GLY A 479 -8.92 27.00 7.04
N GLY A 480 -9.72 27.41 6.05
CA GLY A 480 -9.40 28.49 5.09
C GLY A 480 -9.91 29.87 5.52
N LEU A 481 -9.66 30.92 4.72
CA LEU A 481 -9.97 32.33 5.04
C LEU A 481 -10.83 32.98 3.93
N ALA A 482 -11.68 33.95 4.30
CA ALA A 482 -12.42 34.80 3.36
C ALA A 482 -12.29 36.29 3.72
N ARG A 483 -12.19 37.15 2.69
CA ARG A 483 -12.29 38.61 2.75
C ARG A 483 -13.42 39.05 1.82
N GLY A 484 -14.39 39.80 2.31
CA GLY A 484 -15.60 40.18 1.56
C GLY A 484 -16.75 39.16 1.68
N SER A 485 -17.86 39.44 0.99
CA SER A 485 -19.09 38.62 1.05
C SER A 485 -19.16 37.61 -0.10
N TRP A 486 -19.13 36.32 0.26
CA TRP A 486 -19.15 35.20 -0.68
C TRP A 486 -20.36 34.28 -0.46
N SER A 487 -20.93 33.79 -1.56
CA SER A 487 -21.92 32.71 -1.61
C SER A 487 -21.28 31.48 -2.24
N LEU A 488 -21.47 30.30 -1.64
CA LEU A 488 -20.85 29.03 -2.08
C LEU A 488 -21.94 28.01 -2.42
N PRO A 489 -22.51 28.05 -3.63
CA PRO A 489 -23.58 27.13 -4.03
C PRO A 489 -23.13 25.67 -4.18
N SER A 490 -21.82 25.41 -4.36
CA SER A 490 -21.26 24.06 -4.33
C SER A 490 -19.76 24.09 -4.03
N ALA A 491 -19.13 22.92 -3.88
CA ALA A 491 -17.67 22.85 -3.75
C ALA A 491 -16.95 23.54 -4.93
N THR A 492 -17.48 23.43 -6.17
CA THR A 492 -16.82 23.92 -7.40
C THR A 492 -17.37 25.26 -7.90
N ALA A 493 -18.21 25.94 -7.10
CA ALA A 493 -18.83 27.20 -7.51
C ALA A 493 -18.88 28.21 -6.35
N ALA A 494 -18.56 29.47 -6.67
CA ALA A 494 -18.55 30.57 -5.72
C ALA A 494 -19.00 31.87 -6.40
N THR A 495 -19.71 32.70 -5.66
CA THR A 495 -20.18 34.02 -6.13
C THR A 495 -19.80 35.07 -5.11
N VAL A 496 -19.10 36.12 -5.53
CA VAL A 496 -18.85 37.30 -4.69
C VAL A 496 -19.86 38.38 -5.03
N THR A 497 -20.51 38.94 -4.00
CA THR A 497 -21.57 39.95 -4.15
C THR A 497 -21.19 41.30 -3.55
N SER A 498 -20.07 41.41 -2.84
CA SER A 498 -19.55 42.67 -2.31
C SER A 498 -18.81 43.49 -3.36
N LEU A 499 -19.18 44.77 -3.49
CA LEU A 499 -18.48 45.80 -4.27
C LEU A 499 -17.76 46.77 -3.31
N GLY A 500 -16.71 47.46 -3.77
CA GLY A 500 -15.92 48.39 -2.97
C GLY A 500 -14.41 48.40 -3.27
N SER A 501 -13.71 49.36 -2.68
CA SER A 501 -12.25 49.49 -2.77
C SER A 501 -11.55 48.44 -1.91
N GLY A 502 -10.68 47.63 -2.51
CA GLY A 502 -9.93 46.55 -1.84
C GLY A 502 -10.19 45.17 -2.45
N TRP A 503 -9.35 44.19 -2.08
CA TRP A 503 -9.46 42.85 -2.62
C TRP A 503 -10.40 41.98 -1.80
N ASN A 504 -11.46 41.50 -2.44
CA ASN A 504 -12.23 40.38 -1.93
C ASN A 504 -11.49 39.09 -2.28
N SER A 505 -11.39 38.17 -1.34
CA SER A 505 -10.60 36.95 -1.52
C SER A 505 -11.27 35.76 -0.85
N LEU A 506 -11.18 34.60 -1.48
CA LEU A 506 -11.64 33.32 -0.94
C LEU A 506 -10.51 32.31 -1.08
N TYR A 507 -10.08 31.67 0.00
CA TYR A 507 -8.96 30.74 -0.01
C TYR A 507 -9.39 29.33 0.39
N ARG A 508 -8.90 28.32 -0.34
CA ARG A 508 -8.95 26.91 0.10
C ARG A 508 -8.12 26.75 1.37
N GLY A 509 -8.58 25.95 2.33
CA GLY A 509 -7.81 25.54 3.51
C GLY A 509 -6.47 24.90 3.11
N ALA A 510 -5.48 24.95 4.01
CA ALA A 510 -4.12 24.54 3.69
C ALA A 510 -4.06 23.08 3.20
N ASP A 511 -3.71 22.90 1.92
CA ASP A 511 -3.27 21.62 1.37
C ASP A 511 -1.77 21.71 1.12
N THR A 512 -1.00 21.57 2.20
CA THR A 512 0.47 21.76 2.21
C THR A 512 1.23 20.71 1.41
N ARG A 513 0.55 19.85 0.63
CA ARG A 513 1.13 18.71 -0.07
C ARG A 513 1.39 18.94 -1.56
N LEU A 514 0.96 20.06 -2.14
CA LEU A 514 1.05 20.28 -3.59
C LEU A 514 2.40 20.89 -4.02
N ALA A 515 3.24 20.09 -4.69
CA ALA A 515 4.45 20.58 -5.36
C ALA A 515 4.09 21.32 -6.66
N ASP A 516 3.39 20.64 -7.57
CA ASP A 516 2.94 21.15 -8.88
C ASP A 516 1.46 20.84 -9.09
N TYR A 517 0.72 21.78 -9.69
CA TYR A 517 -0.74 21.65 -9.86
C TYR A 517 -1.25 22.61 -10.93
N SER A 518 -2.42 22.31 -11.48
CA SER A 518 -3.16 23.20 -12.37
C SER A 518 -4.47 23.59 -11.71
N VAL A 519 -4.73 24.90 -11.67
CA VAL A 519 -6.02 25.47 -11.26
C VAL A 519 -6.75 25.86 -12.53
N SER A 520 -8.03 25.51 -12.67
CA SER A 520 -8.88 26.04 -13.73
C SER A 520 -10.25 26.43 -13.20
N VAL A 521 -10.81 27.52 -13.71
CA VAL A 521 -12.13 28.00 -13.31
C VAL A 521 -12.81 28.73 -14.46
N ASP A 522 -14.11 28.55 -14.59
CA ASP A 522 -14.93 29.32 -15.50
C ASP A 522 -15.42 30.58 -14.76
N VAL A 523 -15.10 31.75 -15.30
CA VAL A 523 -15.34 33.06 -14.67
C VAL A 523 -16.22 33.94 -15.54
N ARG A 524 -17.21 34.58 -14.90
CA ARG A 524 -18.13 35.49 -15.57
C ARG A 524 -18.46 36.68 -14.68
N ARG A 525 -18.32 37.89 -15.21
CA ARG A 525 -18.66 39.12 -14.50
C ARG A 525 -20.17 39.34 -14.54
N THR A 526 -20.75 39.58 -13.37
CA THR A 526 -22.19 39.86 -13.22
C THR A 526 -22.47 41.34 -12.95
N ALA A 527 -21.56 42.05 -12.29
CA ALA A 527 -21.61 43.51 -12.13
C ALA A 527 -20.21 44.10 -11.90
N ALA A 528 -20.04 45.41 -12.12
CA ALA A 528 -18.86 46.16 -11.69
C ALA A 528 -19.28 47.35 -10.83
N GLY A 529 -18.47 47.65 -9.81
CA GLY A 529 -18.60 48.86 -9.04
C GLY A 529 -17.92 50.06 -9.68
N THR A 530 -17.99 51.19 -9.00
CA THR A 530 -17.54 52.51 -9.47
C THR A 530 -16.46 53.13 -8.58
N THR A 531 -15.95 52.36 -7.62
CA THR A 531 -15.02 52.82 -6.57
C THR A 531 -13.56 52.49 -6.86
N SER A 532 -13.28 51.54 -7.76
CA SER A 532 -11.94 51.29 -8.33
C SER A 532 -11.82 51.84 -9.75
N ALA A 533 -10.66 52.39 -10.08
CA ALA A 533 -10.32 52.83 -11.44
C ALA A 533 -10.04 51.64 -12.39
N SER A 534 -9.86 50.43 -11.86
CA SER A 534 -9.62 49.20 -12.63
C SER A 534 -10.31 48.03 -11.91
N PRO A 535 -11.66 47.93 -11.98
CA PRO A 535 -12.41 46.77 -11.49
C PRO A 535 -12.01 45.52 -12.28
N LYS A 536 -11.53 44.50 -11.57
CA LYS A 536 -10.94 43.29 -12.16
C LYS A 536 -11.23 42.06 -11.31
N TYR A 537 -10.99 40.89 -11.89
CA TYR A 537 -11.26 39.61 -11.24
C TYR A 537 -10.32 38.51 -11.73
N GLY A 538 -10.11 37.49 -10.90
CA GLY A 538 -9.18 36.43 -11.22
C GLY A 538 -9.00 35.39 -10.12
N VAL A 539 -7.81 34.79 -10.09
CA VAL A 539 -7.46 33.70 -9.18
C VAL A 539 -6.07 33.86 -8.57
N TYR A 540 -5.92 33.40 -7.33
CA TYR A 540 -4.64 33.10 -6.72
C TYR A 540 -4.15 31.74 -7.24
N GLY A 541 -3.05 31.77 -7.99
CA GLY A 541 -2.29 30.58 -8.36
C GLY A 541 -1.51 30.01 -7.17
N CYS A 542 -1.08 30.87 -6.25
CA CYS A 542 -0.52 30.50 -4.95
C CYS A 542 -0.67 31.67 -3.98
N TYR A 543 -1.07 31.40 -2.75
CA TYR A 543 -1.11 32.35 -1.65
C TYR A 543 -0.60 31.66 -0.38
N GLN A 544 0.43 32.20 0.26
CA GLN A 544 0.83 31.78 1.60
C GLN A 544 0.37 32.81 2.65
N ASN A 545 0.52 34.09 2.32
CA ASN A 545 0.16 35.25 3.14
C ASN A 545 0.26 36.53 2.28
N ASP A 546 -0.05 37.69 2.86
CA ASP A 546 -0.01 39.00 2.18
C ASP A 546 1.40 39.41 1.68
N ASP A 547 2.45 38.72 2.12
CA ASP A 547 3.84 38.93 1.72
C ASP A 547 4.31 37.98 0.62
N ASN A 548 3.56 36.90 0.34
CA ASN A 548 3.96 35.81 -0.55
C ASN A 548 2.76 35.27 -1.34
N TYR A 549 2.59 35.71 -2.59
CA TYR A 549 1.54 35.22 -3.47
C TYR A 549 1.82 35.43 -4.97
N VAL A 550 1.08 34.71 -5.82
CA VAL A 550 1.00 34.88 -7.28
C VAL A 550 -0.46 34.83 -7.74
N GLN A 551 -0.87 35.82 -8.52
CA GLN A 551 -2.24 35.99 -9.03
C GLN A 551 -2.27 36.14 -10.55
N ALA A 552 -3.39 35.73 -11.13
CA ALA A 552 -3.79 35.98 -12.52
C ALA A 552 -5.12 36.74 -12.54
N TRP A 553 -5.23 37.76 -13.39
CA TRP A 553 -6.33 38.72 -13.42
C TRP A 553 -6.79 39.01 -14.85
N ILE A 554 -8.10 39.19 -15.01
CA ILE A 554 -8.73 39.77 -16.20
C ILE A 554 -9.07 41.22 -15.83
N ASP A 555 -8.56 42.18 -16.60
CA ASP A 555 -8.85 43.61 -16.47
C ASP A 555 -9.69 44.07 -17.68
N PRO A 556 -11.02 44.14 -17.54
CA PRO A 556 -11.89 44.57 -18.62
C PRO A 556 -11.75 46.04 -18.98
N VAL A 557 -11.31 46.90 -18.06
CA VAL A 557 -11.20 48.36 -18.31
C VAL A 557 -10.04 48.63 -19.24
N ASN A 558 -8.91 47.98 -18.99
CA ASN A 558 -7.72 48.10 -19.83
C ASN A 558 -7.69 47.09 -20.99
N ALA A 559 -8.71 46.23 -21.09
CA ALA A 559 -8.81 45.14 -22.08
C ALA A 559 -7.58 44.22 -22.09
N THR A 560 -7.05 43.89 -20.92
CA THR A 560 -5.84 43.08 -20.76
C THR A 560 -6.01 41.91 -19.81
N PHE A 561 -5.32 40.81 -20.10
CA PHE A 561 -4.93 39.85 -19.07
C PHE A 561 -3.69 40.40 -18.35
N VAL A 562 -3.61 40.26 -17.03
CA VAL A 562 -2.42 40.66 -16.24
C VAL A 562 -2.20 39.68 -15.08
N SER A 563 -0.98 39.64 -14.58
CA SER A 563 -0.60 38.88 -13.38
C SER A 563 0.02 39.81 -12.35
N HIS A 564 0.00 39.43 -11.07
CA HIS A 564 0.60 40.17 -9.95
C HIS A 564 1.29 39.20 -8.98
N ALA A 565 2.37 39.60 -8.33
CA ALA A 565 3.06 38.74 -7.37
C ALA A 565 3.82 39.51 -6.28
N ARG A 566 3.96 38.89 -5.11
CA ARG A 566 4.77 39.38 -3.99
C ARG A 566 5.62 38.23 -3.43
N LEU A 567 6.85 38.52 -3.04
CA LEU A 567 7.77 37.54 -2.44
C LEU A 567 8.53 38.18 -1.28
N GLY A 568 8.41 37.62 -0.07
CA GLY A 568 9.05 38.16 1.13
C GLY A 568 8.71 39.63 1.41
N GLY A 569 7.47 40.05 1.11
CA GLY A 569 7.01 41.43 1.27
C GLY A 569 7.41 42.38 0.13
N THR A 570 8.31 41.96 -0.76
CA THR A 570 8.70 42.73 -1.95
C THR A 570 7.63 42.61 -3.03
N ASP A 571 7.08 43.75 -3.45
CA ASP A 571 6.15 43.83 -4.58
C ASP A 571 6.91 43.65 -5.90
N LEU A 572 6.53 42.64 -6.68
CA LEU A 572 7.10 42.35 -7.99
C LEU A 572 6.32 43.01 -9.13
N GLY A 573 5.32 43.83 -8.80
CA GLY A 573 4.52 44.64 -9.72
C GLY A 573 3.59 43.83 -10.63
N TRP A 574 2.82 44.55 -11.44
CA TRP A 574 1.96 43.99 -12.51
C TRP A 574 2.79 43.62 -13.74
N SER A 575 2.42 42.53 -14.43
CA SER A 575 3.14 42.03 -15.60
C SER A 575 2.21 41.26 -16.54
N GLY A 576 2.60 41.21 -17.82
CA GLY A 576 1.96 40.39 -18.83
C GLY A 576 0.78 41.04 -19.53
N THR A 577 0.90 42.29 -20.00
CA THR A 577 -0.12 43.06 -20.75
C THR A 577 -0.41 42.45 -22.13
N GLN A 578 -1.01 41.27 -22.15
CA GLN A 578 -1.54 40.67 -23.36
C GLN A 578 -2.99 41.14 -23.52
N ALA A 579 -3.31 41.65 -24.71
CA ALA A 579 -4.66 42.09 -25.02
C ALA A 579 -5.64 40.92 -24.89
N LEU A 580 -6.82 41.17 -24.32
CA LEU A 580 -7.91 40.21 -24.36
C LEU A 580 -8.31 39.95 -25.83
N PRO A 581 -8.77 38.73 -26.17
CA PRO A 581 -9.21 38.41 -27.52
C PRO A 581 -10.24 39.41 -28.07
N GLY A 582 -10.22 39.66 -29.38
CA GLY A 582 -11.21 40.53 -30.02
C GLY A 582 -12.63 40.03 -29.78
N GLY A 583 -13.51 40.90 -29.27
CA GLY A 583 -14.89 40.54 -28.93
C GLY A 583 -15.06 39.86 -27.56
N PHE A 584 -14.05 39.94 -26.68
CA PHE A 584 -14.14 39.44 -25.30
C PHE A 584 -15.35 40.01 -24.56
N ASN A 585 -16.27 39.15 -24.12
CA ASN A 585 -17.53 39.53 -23.50
C ASN A 585 -17.54 39.08 -22.03
N THR A 586 -17.32 40.01 -21.11
CA THR A 586 -17.28 39.71 -19.68
C THR A 586 -18.56 39.10 -19.11
N GLY A 587 -19.69 39.23 -19.81
CA GLY A 587 -20.99 38.69 -19.43
C GLY A 587 -21.21 37.22 -19.80
N VAL A 588 -20.25 36.55 -20.46
CA VAL A 588 -20.23 35.09 -20.66
C VAL A 588 -19.08 34.44 -19.87
N ALA A 589 -19.16 33.13 -19.66
CA ALA A 589 -18.13 32.41 -18.91
C ALA A 589 -16.86 32.22 -19.76
N HIS A 590 -15.71 32.54 -19.17
CA HIS A 590 -14.39 32.36 -19.75
C HIS A 590 -13.55 31.44 -18.87
N LYS A 591 -12.76 30.55 -19.46
CA LYS A 591 -11.94 29.60 -18.71
C LYS A 591 -10.57 30.20 -18.39
N LEU A 592 -10.31 30.46 -17.12
CA LEU A 592 -9.01 30.89 -16.61
C LEU A 592 -8.25 29.71 -16.04
N THR A 593 -6.99 29.53 -16.45
CA THR A 593 -6.11 28.44 -15.97
C THR A 593 -4.79 28.99 -15.43
N VAL A 594 -4.32 28.44 -14.31
CA VAL A 594 -3.00 28.68 -13.72
C VAL A 594 -2.30 27.34 -13.47
N ASP A 595 -1.18 27.12 -14.14
CA ASP A 595 -0.36 25.91 -14.02
C ASP A 595 0.94 26.25 -13.27
N ARG A 596 1.10 25.70 -12.07
CA ARG A 596 2.33 25.82 -11.27
C ARG A 596 3.23 24.62 -11.52
N GLN A 597 4.48 24.91 -11.88
CA GLN A 597 5.57 23.95 -11.98
C GLN A 597 6.81 24.52 -11.29
N GLY A 598 7.15 24.00 -10.12
CA GLY A 598 8.15 24.53 -9.21
C GLY A 598 7.86 25.98 -8.83
N SER A 599 8.76 26.87 -9.23
CA SER A 599 8.63 28.33 -9.05
C SER A 599 7.98 29.03 -10.26
N THR A 600 7.62 28.30 -11.31
CA THR A 600 7.05 28.87 -12.54
C THR A 600 5.54 28.73 -12.56
N PHE A 601 4.85 29.82 -12.84
CA PHE A 601 3.40 29.92 -13.00
C PHE A 601 3.10 30.28 -14.45
N ARG A 602 2.39 29.39 -15.16
CA ARG A 602 1.90 29.63 -16.52
C ARG A 602 0.42 29.90 -16.46
N PHE A 603 -0.04 30.85 -17.27
CA PHE A 603 -1.45 31.22 -17.29
C PHE A 603 -2.04 31.02 -18.68
N ALA A 604 -3.32 30.71 -18.74
CA ALA A 604 -4.07 30.65 -19.99
C ALA A 604 -5.49 31.18 -19.78
N LEU A 605 -6.01 31.86 -20.80
CA LEU A 605 -7.39 32.35 -20.88
C LEU A 605 -8.03 31.77 -22.14
N ASP A 606 -9.12 31.01 -21.97
CA ASP A 606 -9.80 30.28 -23.05
C ASP A 606 -8.86 29.41 -23.90
N GLY A 607 -7.85 28.82 -23.26
CA GLY A 607 -6.82 28.01 -23.92
C GLY A 607 -5.70 28.81 -24.59
N VAL A 608 -5.79 30.15 -24.62
CA VAL A 608 -4.74 31.03 -25.14
C VAL A 608 -3.71 31.28 -24.03
N ALA A 609 -2.48 30.83 -24.26
CA ALA A 609 -1.37 31.04 -23.34
C ALA A 609 -1.08 32.53 -23.12
N GLN A 610 -0.75 32.86 -21.87
CA GLN A 610 -0.40 34.20 -21.40
C GLN A 610 1.04 34.21 -20.86
N PRO A 611 1.67 35.38 -20.65
CA PRO A 611 3.05 35.46 -20.18
C PRO A 611 3.21 34.83 -18.79
N SER A 612 4.17 33.91 -18.65
CA SER A 612 4.43 33.21 -17.38
C SER A 612 5.16 34.09 -16.36
N ARG A 613 5.14 33.69 -15.09
CA ARG A 613 5.94 34.27 -14.01
C ARG A 613 6.81 33.22 -13.34
N THR A 614 8.00 33.60 -12.91
CA THR A 614 8.82 32.78 -12.01
C THR A 614 8.96 33.49 -10.68
N VAL A 615 8.40 32.91 -9.62
CA VAL A 615 8.39 33.44 -8.26
C VAL A 615 8.76 32.31 -7.31
N ALA A 616 9.80 32.49 -6.51
CA ALA A 616 10.39 31.45 -5.67
C ALA A 616 9.58 31.16 -4.39
N ILE A 617 8.27 30.93 -4.52
CA ILE A 617 7.42 30.49 -3.41
C ILE A 617 7.45 28.96 -3.33
N THR A 618 8.02 28.42 -2.24
CA THR A 618 8.18 26.97 -2.03
C THR A 618 7.21 26.44 -0.97
N GLY A 619 6.45 25.39 -1.29
CA GLY A 619 5.48 24.75 -0.37
C GLY A 619 4.33 25.65 0.08
N GLY A 620 3.40 25.13 0.88
CA GLY A 620 2.41 25.93 1.63
C GLY A 620 1.45 26.80 0.82
N CYS A 621 1.31 26.59 -0.49
CA CYS A 621 0.45 27.40 -1.34
C CYS A 621 -1.03 27.07 -1.14
N GLN A 622 -1.83 28.08 -0.84
CA GLN A 622 -3.29 28.04 -0.95
C GLN A 622 -3.70 28.56 -2.34
N VAL A 623 -4.70 27.92 -2.95
CA VAL A 623 -5.36 28.46 -4.15
C VAL A 623 -6.60 29.24 -3.72
N GLY A 624 -6.95 30.26 -4.48
CA GLY A 624 -8.07 31.13 -4.11
C GLY A 624 -8.66 31.93 -5.26
N LEU A 625 -9.81 32.53 -5.00
CA LEU A 625 -10.49 33.43 -5.92
C LEU A 625 -10.26 34.87 -5.45
N VAL A 626 -10.16 35.81 -6.39
CA VAL A 626 -9.91 37.22 -6.06
C VAL A 626 -10.70 38.16 -6.95
N THR A 627 -11.28 39.21 -6.37
CA THR A 627 -11.89 40.32 -7.13
C THR A 627 -11.53 41.67 -6.52
N GLU A 628 -11.55 42.69 -7.37
CA GLU A 628 -11.46 44.10 -6.98
C GLU A 628 -12.65 44.83 -7.59
N ASP A 629 -13.51 45.39 -6.74
CA ASP A 629 -14.72 46.14 -7.10
C ASP A 629 -15.61 45.50 -8.19
N THR A 630 -15.67 44.16 -8.21
CA THR A 630 -16.38 43.40 -9.25
C THR A 630 -17.17 42.26 -8.63
N ALA A 631 -18.43 42.12 -9.03
CA ALA A 631 -19.25 40.95 -8.73
C ALA A 631 -19.08 39.90 -9.83
N VAL A 632 -18.77 38.67 -9.42
CA VAL A 632 -18.34 37.60 -10.33
C VAL A 632 -18.93 36.27 -9.88
N GLU A 633 -19.31 35.49 -10.87
CA GLU A 633 -19.68 34.10 -10.75
C GLU A 633 -18.52 33.22 -11.21
N PHE A 634 -18.06 32.34 -10.31
CA PHE A 634 -17.02 31.34 -10.56
C PHE A 634 -17.68 29.95 -10.56
N THR A 635 -17.52 29.19 -11.64
CA THR A 635 -18.11 27.84 -11.81
C THR A 635 -17.09 26.87 -12.40
N ASN A 636 -17.40 25.57 -12.38
CA ASN A 636 -16.53 24.49 -12.88
C ASN A 636 -15.10 24.57 -12.35
N ALA A 637 -14.98 25.04 -11.13
CA ALA A 637 -13.72 25.44 -10.58
C ALA A 637 -13.01 24.18 -10.05
N GLN A 638 -11.81 23.92 -10.56
CA GLN A 638 -11.05 22.67 -10.42
C GLN A 638 -9.62 22.97 -10.02
N VAL A 639 -9.14 22.31 -8.97
CA VAL A 639 -7.72 22.10 -8.74
C VAL A 639 -7.40 20.69 -9.19
N LEU A 640 -6.57 20.59 -10.21
CA LEU A 640 -6.02 19.34 -10.69
C LEU A 640 -4.61 19.25 -10.15
N ASP A 641 -4.40 18.32 -9.23
CA ASP A 641 -3.05 17.89 -8.93
C ASP A 641 -2.44 17.42 -10.25
N ARG A 642 -1.27 17.97 -10.59
CA ARG A 642 -0.37 17.21 -11.44
C ARG A 642 0.20 16.14 -10.53
N LEU A 643 -0.58 15.07 -10.33
CA LEU A 643 -0.01 13.78 -9.99
C LEU A 643 0.78 13.32 -11.22
N GLU A 644 1.93 13.94 -11.42
CA GLU A 644 3.03 13.20 -12.02
C GLU A 644 3.23 11.99 -11.11
N TRP A 645 3.03 10.80 -11.66
CA TRP A 645 3.51 9.58 -11.04
C TRP A 645 4.98 9.79 -10.66
N GLY A 646 5.28 9.99 -9.37
CA GLY A 646 6.67 10.11 -8.98
C GLY A 646 7.00 10.95 -7.76
N ASP A 647 6.53 10.55 -6.58
CA ASP A 647 7.39 10.63 -5.40
C ASP A 647 8.32 9.40 -5.39
N ALA A 648 9.30 9.39 -6.29
CA ALA A 648 10.22 8.28 -6.37
C ALA A 648 11.21 8.29 -5.20
N ARG A 649 10.89 7.47 -4.19
CA ARG A 649 11.67 6.25 -3.98
C ARG A 649 10.83 5.12 -4.60
N PHE A 650 11.28 4.65 -5.77
CA PHE A 650 10.66 3.73 -6.74
C PHE A 650 9.22 3.30 -6.41
N GLY A 651 8.21 3.89 -7.09
CA GLY A 651 6.79 3.63 -6.85
C GLY A 651 6.20 2.42 -7.60
N SER A 652 5.24 1.75 -6.96
CA SER A 652 4.51 0.56 -7.43
C SER A 652 3.51 0.84 -8.57
N ASN A 653 3.76 0.30 -9.77
CA ASN A 653 2.82 -0.33 -10.75
C ASN A 653 3.23 -0.03 -12.23
N PRO A 654 3.37 -1.04 -13.13
CA PRO A 654 3.89 -0.86 -14.49
C PRO A 654 2.79 -0.80 -15.59
N GLY A 655 1.88 0.17 -15.52
CA GLY A 655 0.82 0.33 -16.53
C GLY A 655 0.45 1.78 -16.79
N ASN A 656 0.66 2.24 -18.03
CA ASN A 656 0.50 3.60 -18.56
C ASN A 656 1.53 4.65 -18.11
N ILE A 657 2.64 4.69 -18.85
CA ILE A 657 3.65 5.75 -18.79
C ILE A 657 3.34 6.73 -19.94
N TYR A 658 2.68 7.86 -19.64
CA TYR A 658 2.64 9.03 -20.53
C TYR A 658 3.13 10.24 -19.75
N GLY A 659 4.30 10.78 -20.13
CA GLY A 659 4.86 11.99 -19.52
C GLY A 659 6.38 12.07 -19.36
N GLY A 660 7.16 11.68 -20.36
CA GLY A 660 8.47 12.31 -20.60
C GLY A 660 9.64 12.09 -19.63
N LYS A 661 9.72 10.96 -18.90
CA LYS A 661 10.99 10.46 -18.31
C LYS A 661 11.11 8.94 -18.50
N ALA A 662 12.26 8.48 -18.99
CA ALA A 662 12.42 7.19 -19.66
C ALA A 662 12.66 6.01 -18.71
N VAL A 663 11.69 5.09 -18.61
CA VAL A 663 11.96 3.70 -18.24
C VAL A 663 12.34 2.95 -19.51
N ARG A 664 13.49 2.28 -19.51
CA ARG A 664 13.91 1.38 -20.60
C ARG A 664 13.84 -0.06 -20.10
N GLY A 665 13.16 -0.92 -20.84
CA GLY A 665 12.86 -2.29 -20.41
C GLY A 665 11.71 -2.40 -19.40
N ASN A 666 11.37 -3.63 -19.07
CA ASN A 666 10.42 -4.04 -18.05
C ASN A 666 11.05 -4.05 -16.65
N TRP A 667 10.40 -3.32 -15.74
CA TRP A 667 10.73 -3.26 -14.33
C TRP A 667 9.47 -3.49 -13.49
N VAL A 668 9.61 -4.26 -12.41
CA VAL A 668 8.59 -4.47 -11.38
C VAL A 668 9.07 -3.75 -10.13
N VAL A 669 8.23 -2.84 -9.62
CA VAL A 669 8.52 -2.16 -8.37
C VAL A 669 7.71 -2.82 -7.27
N ASN A 670 8.41 -3.51 -6.37
CA ASN A 670 7.81 -4.30 -5.30
C ASN A 670 7.51 -3.43 -4.07
N ALA A 671 8.36 -2.45 -3.76
CA ALA A 671 8.23 -1.48 -2.67
C ALA A 671 9.11 -0.24 -2.94
N PRO A 672 8.97 0.88 -2.20
CA PRO A 672 9.75 2.11 -2.41
C PRO A 672 11.29 1.95 -2.47
N GLN A 673 11.81 0.89 -1.85
CA GLN A 673 13.23 0.55 -1.83
C GLN A 673 13.53 -0.81 -2.47
N SER A 674 12.57 -1.40 -3.19
CA SER A 674 12.67 -2.73 -3.79
C SER A 674 12.15 -2.72 -5.22
N LEU A 675 13.03 -3.02 -6.17
CA LEU A 675 12.72 -3.08 -7.60
C LEU A 675 13.36 -4.32 -8.22
N GLU A 676 12.75 -4.81 -9.30
CA GLU A 676 13.19 -5.97 -10.04
C GLU A 676 13.17 -5.67 -11.53
N SER A 677 14.29 -5.84 -12.22
CA SER A 677 14.32 -5.88 -13.67
C SER A 677 13.86 -7.26 -14.13
N THR A 678 12.87 -7.30 -15.01
CA THR A 678 12.41 -8.55 -15.64
C THR A 678 12.86 -8.66 -17.10
N SER A 679 13.67 -7.72 -17.55
CA SER A 679 14.14 -7.62 -18.93
C SER A 679 15.37 -8.45 -19.20
N LEU A 680 15.44 -8.99 -20.41
CA LEU A 680 16.61 -9.61 -21.02
C LEU A 680 16.80 -8.98 -22.41
N GLY A 681 18.03 -8.99 -22.92
CA GLY A 681 18.43 -8.33 -24.17
C GLY A 681 19.73 -7.54 -24.05
N SER A 682 20.42 -7.36 -25.17
CA SER A 682 21.71 -6.65 -25.25
C SER A 682 21.63 -5.13 -25.02
N GLY A 683 20.43 -4.56 -24.98
CA GLY A 683 20.20 -3.14 -24.69
C GLY A 683 20.12 -2.85 -23.19
N TRP A 684 20.47 -1.62 -22.80
CA TRP A 684 20.35 -1.20 -21.40
C TRP A 684 18.89 -1.03 -20.99
N SER A 685 18.52 -1.76 -19.94
CA SER A 685 17.30 -1.51 -19.19
C SER A 685 17.62 -0.56 -18.04
N SER A 686 16.78 0.43 -17.80
CA SER A 686 17.03 1.47 -16.80
C SER A 686 15.75 1.98 -16.18
N ILE A 687 15.81 2.25 -14.88
CA ILE A 687 14.75 2.92 -14.11
C ILE A 687 15.38 3.94 -13.17
N TYR A 688 14.79 5.13 -13.08
CA TYR A 688 15.34 6.27 -12.34
C TYR A 688 14.31 6.85 -11.36
N GLY A 689 14.80 7.55 -10.35
CA GLY A 689 13.98 8.38 -9.48
C GLY A 689 13.32 9.54 -10.24
N ALA A 690 12.06 9.80 -9.97
CA ALA A 690 11.24 10.86 -10.55
C ALA A 690 11.75 12.30 -10.28
N ALA A 691 12.36 12.53 -9.11
CA ALA A 691 12.92 13.82 -8.73
C ALA A 691 14.46 13.78 -8.65
N GLY A 692 15.11 14.80 -9.21
CA GLY A 692 16.56 14.98 -9.06
C GLY A 692 16.92 15.35 -7.62
N ILE A 693 18.01 14.77 -7.12
CA ILE A 693 18.62 15.11 -5.84
C ILE A 693 19.14 16.55 -5.94
N ARG A 694 18.58 17.42 -5.10
CA ARG A 694 18.89 18.86 -5.08
C ARG A 694 20.11 19.20 -4.21
N THR A 695 20.58 18.26 -3.39
CA THR A 695 21.84 18.42 -2.65
C THR A 695 23.02 18.21 -3.60
N THR A 696 24.11 18.94 -3.36
CA THR A 696 25.34 18.78 -4.16
C THR A 696 26.03 17.45 -3.87
N ASP A 697 25.91 16.99 -2.62
CA ASP A 697 26.56 15.81 -2.07
C ASP A 697 25.51 14.84 -1.50
N TYR A 698 25.74 13.55 -1.66
CA TYR A 698 24.88 12.48 -1.13
C TYR A 698 25.60 11.13 -1.19
N THR A 699 25.12 10.17 -0.42
CA THR A 699 25.49 8.75 -0.55
C THR A 699 24.29 7.92 -0.95
N LEU A 700 24.37 7.27 -2.12
CA LEU A 700 23.47 6.21 -2.55
C LEU A 700 24.02 4.87 -2.07
N SER A 701 23.17 4.03 -1.49
CA SER A 701 23.49 2.62 -1.24
C SER A 701 22.35 1.72 -1.74
N ALA A 702 22.68 0.64 -2.42
CA ALA A 702 21.71 -0.32 -2.93
C ALA A 702 22.23 -1.74 -2.78
N SER A 703 21.42 -2.62 -2.20
CA SER A 703 21.67 -4.06 -2.20
C SER A 703 21.14 -4.63 -3.51
N VAL A 704 21.96 -5.30 -4.30
CA VAL A 704 21.63 -5.76 -5.64
C VAL A 704 22.10 -7.19 -5.88
N ARG A 705 21.29 -7.98 -6.58
CA ARG A 705 21.67 -9.32 -7.04
C ARG A 705 21.09 -9.66 -8.40
N ARG A 706 21.76 -10.58 -9.08
CA ARG A 706 21.29 -11.20 -10.31
C ARG A 706 20.25 -12.27 -10.01
N VAL A 707 19.09 -12.15 -10.63
CA VAL A 707 18.04 -13.17 -10.65
C VAL A 707 18.29 -14.13 -11.82
N ALA A 708 18.58 -13.60 -13.01
CA ALA A 708 18.92 -14.38 -14.19
C ALA A 708 19.81 -13.57 -15.14
N ALA A 709 20.62 -14.25 -15.94
CA ALA A 709 21.35 -13.68 -17.07
C ALA A 709 20.74 -14.19 -18.38
N GLY A 710 20.63 -13.33 -19.38
CA GLY A 710 20.36 -13.76 -20.75
C GLY A 710 21.64 -14.17 -21.46
N THR A 711 21.48 -14.48 -22.75
CA THR A 711 22.53 -15.04 -23.61
C THR A 711 22.86 -14.14 -24.81
N THR A 712 22.29 -12.95 -24.85
CA THR A 712 22.35 -12.01 -25.98
C THR A 712 23.44 -10.94 -25.81
N SER A 713 23.83 -10.60 -24.59
CA SER A 713 25.04 -9.83 -24.30
C SER A 713 26.21 -10.76 -24.02
N ALA A 714 27.39 -10.40 -24.50
CA ALA A 714 28.64 -11.07 -24.18
C ALA A 714 29.11 -10.82 -22.73
N ALA A 715 28.58 -9.77 -22.08
CA ALA A 715 28.90 -9.42 -20.71
C ALA A 715 27.64 -8.91 -19.97
N PRO A 716 26.70 -9.82 -19.62
CA PRO A 716 25.51 -9.47 -18.86
C PRO A 716 25.89 -8.90 -17.50
N LYS A 717 25.48 -7.65 -17.24
CA LYS A 717 25.90 -6.87 -16.06
C LYS A 717 24.73 -6.09 -15.47
N TYR A 718 24.88 -5.70 -14.22
CA TYR A 718 23.85 -4.99 -13.47
C TYR A 718 24.47 -4.02 -12.47
N GLY A 719 23.78 -2.94 -12.17
CA GLY A 719 24.36 -1.85 -11.40
C GLY A 719 23.39 -0.73 -11.08
N VAL A 720 23.94 0.42 -10.68
CA VAL A 720 23.17 1.62 -10.30
C VAL A 720 23.64 2.85 -11.06
N TYR A 721 22.73 3.79 -11.25
CA TYR A 721 23.06 5.17 -11.60
C TYR A 721 23.40 5.93 -10.32
N GLY A 722 24.68 6.30 -10.21
CA GLY A 722 25.14 7.25 -9.20
C GLY A 722 24.62 8.65 -9.47
N CYS A 723 24.46 9.02 -10.74
CA CYS A 723 23.80 10.25 -11.18
C CYS A 723 23.27 10.04 -12.62
N TYR A 724 22.06 10.49 -12.90
CA TYR A 724 21.47 10.54 -14.22
C TYR A 724 20.70 11.85 -14.36
N THR A 725 20.97 12.60 -15.41
CA THR A 725 20.20 13.81 -15.75
C THR A 725 19.46 13.59 -17.05
N ASP A 726 20.13 12.99 -18.04
CA ASP A 726 19.60 12.57 -19.33
C ASP A 726 20.58 11.58 -19.99
N ASP A 727 20.26 11.12 -21.20
CA ASP A 727 21.09 10.15 -21.96
C ASP A 727 22.48 10.68 -22.35
N LEU A 728 22.73 11.98 -22.20
CA LEU A 728 24.00 12.63 -22.47
C LEU A 728 24.79 12.96 -21.19
N ASN A 729 24.20 12.74 -20.01
CA ASN A 729 24.71 13.19 -18.72
C ASN A 729 24.42 12.16 -17.61
N TYR A 730 25.37 11.27 -17.32
CA TYR A 730 25.22 10.29 -16.26
C TYR A 730 26.55 9.74 -15.72
N VAL A 731 26.48 9.11 -14.54
CA VAL A 731 27.51 8.28 -13.92
C VAL A 731 26.87 6.99 -13.42
N GLN A 732 27.42 5.86 -13.81
CA GLN A 732 26.97 4.51 -13.45
C GLN A 732 28.09 3.71 -12.76
N ALA A 733 27.67 2.76 -11.94
CA ALA A 733 28.50 1.72 -11.35
C ALA A 733 27.88 0.34 -11.61
N TRP A 734 28.69 -0.63 -12.00
CA TRP A 734 28.28 -1.92 -12.53
C TRP A 734 29.08 -3.07 -11.91
N ILE A 735 28.38 -4.18 -11.70
CA ILE A 735 28.95 -5.49 -11.45
C ILE A 735 28.89 -6.27 -12.77
N ASP A 736 30.04 -6.72 -13.24
CA ASP A 736 30.21 -7.56 -14.42
C ASP A 736 30.77 -8.93 -13.98
N PRO A 737 29.88 -9.91 -13.70
CA PRO A 737 30.32 -11.23 -13.26
C PRO A 737 31.06 -12.02 -14.34
N VAL A 738 30.87 -11.72 -15.62
CA VAL A 738 31.51 -12.47 -16.72
C VAL A 738 32.97 -12.08 -16.84
N ASN A 739 33.26 -10.78 -16.78
CA ASN A 739 34.63 -10.28 -16.81
C ASN A 739 35.30 -10.22 -15.42
N ASN A 740 34.62 -10.75 -14.39
CA ASN A 740 35.05 -10.72 -13.00
C ASN A 740 35.44 -9.31 -12.53
N ALA A 741 34.62 -8.30 -12.82
CA ALA A 741 34.97 -6.90 -12.57
C ALA A 741 33.82 -6.11 -11.94
N PHE A 742 34.16 -5.22 -11.02
CA PHE A 742 33.36 -4.01 -10.79
C PHE A 742 33.86 -2.95 -11.77
N VAL A 743 32.97 -2.19 -12.42
CA VAL A 743 33.34 -1.13 -13.34
C VAL A 743 32.39 0.05 -13.21
N SER A 744 32.82 1.23 -13.64
CA SER A 744 31.97 2.42 -13.73
C SER A 744 31.96 2.96 -15.16
N HIS A 745 30.98 3.79 -15.50
CA HIS A 745 30.85 4.47 -16.81
C HIS A 745 30.31 5.88 -16.61
N ALA A 746 30.69 6.85 -17.45
CA ALA A 746 30.18 8.22 -17.35
C ALA A 746 30.13 8.95 -18.68
N LEU A 747 29.06 9.73 -18.88
CA LEU A 747 28.89 10.69 -19.98
C LEU A 747 28.64 12.09 -19.41
N VAL A 748 29.28 13.11 -19.98
CA VAL A 748 29.08 14.52 -19.59
C VAL A 748 28.92 15.37 -20.85
N GLY A 749 27.76 16.00 -21.04
CA GLY A 749 27.44 16.77 -22.23
C GLY A 749 27.56 15.97 -23.53
N GLY A 750 27.30 14.67 -23.49
CA GLY A 750 27.47 13.74 -24.61
C GLY A 750 28.91 13.28 -24.84
N THR A 751 29.87 13.79 -24.07
CA THR A 751 31.26 13.31 -24.12
C THR A 751 31.38 12.05 -23.29
N ASP A 752 31.74 10.94 -23.93
CA ASP A 752 32.01 9.67 -23.29
C ASP A 752 33.35 9.69 -22.57
N LEU A 753 33.34 9.48 -21.24
CA LEU A 753 34.53 9.40 -20.41
C LEU A 753 35.08 7.96 -20.29
N GLY A 754 34.51 7.02 -21.05
CA GLY A 754 34.90 5.62 -21.15
C GLY A 754 34.57 4.79 -19.90
N TRP A 755 34.82 3.48 -19.98
CA TRP A 755 34.79 2.55 -18.84
C TRP A 755 36.07 2.69 -18.00
N SER A 756 35.95 2.50 -16.69
CA SER A 756 37.04 2.70 -15.73
C SER A 756 36.80 1.85 -14.49
N GLY A 757 37.90 1.53 -13.82
CA GLY A 757 37.92 0.92 -12.51
C GLY A 757 37.75 -0.60 -12.51
N VAL A 758 38.39 -1.33 -13.44
CA VAL A 758 38.44 -2.80 -13.46
C VAL A 758 39.15 -3.31 -12.19
N GLN A 759 38.41 -3.42 -11.10
CA GLN A 759 38.84 -4.08 -9.89
C GLN A 759 38.14 -5.44 -9.83
N ALA A 760 38.90 -6.48 -9.56
CA ALA A 760 38.38 -7.84 -9.51
C ALA A 760 37.25 -7.95 -8.47
N LEU A 761 36.19 -8.70 -8.78
CA LEU A 761 35.18 -9.02 -7.78
C LEU A 761 35.82 -9.84 -6.64
N PRO A 762 35.31 -9.74 -5.41
CA PRO A 762 35.81 -10.52 -4.27
C PRO A 762 35.90 -12.02 -4.57
N GLY A 763 36.88 -12.71 -3.97
CA GLY A 763 36.99 -14.16 -4.11
C GLY A 763 35.71 -14.88 -3.67
N GLY A 764 35.18 -15.77 -4.51
CA GLY A 764 33.92 -16.48 -4.24
C GLY A 764 32.65 -15.66 -4.50
N PHE A 765 32.76 -14.52 -5.23
CA PHE A 765 31.61 -13.70 -5.61
C PHE A 765 30.50 -14.54 -6.26
N ASN A 766 29.31 -14.53 -5.66
CA ASN A 766 28.14 -15.22 -6.19
C ASN A 766 27.10 -14.18 -6.64
N PRO A 767 26.92 -13.94 -7.94
CA PRO A 767 25.99 -12.91 -8.41
C PRO A 767 24.52 -13.18 -8.00
N ALA A 768 24.17 -14.40 -7.57
CA ALA A 768 22.83 -14.73 -7.10
C ALA A 768 22.52 -14.25 -5.67
N VAL A 769 23.52 -13.87 -4.87
CA VAL A 769 23.32 -13.30 -3.52
C VAL A 769 23.32 -11.76 -3.55
N PRO A 770 22.65 -11.09 -2.61
CA PRO A 770 22.70 -9.63 -2.50
C PRO A 770 24.11 -9.11 -2.25
N HIS A 771 24.52 -8.11 -3.04
CA HIS A 771 25.76 -7.35 -2.91
C HIS A 771 25.45 -5.86 -2.78
N THR A 772 26.14 -5.14 -1.91
CA THR A 772 25.89 -3.72 -1.68
C THR A 772 26.78 -2.87 -2.57
N ILE A 773 26.18 -2.09 -3.47
CA ILE A 773 26.86 -1.00 -4.18
C ILE A 773 26.60 0.30 -3.44
N THR A 774 27.67 0.99 -3.05
CA THR A 774 27.59 2.35 -2.49
C THR A 774 28.23 3.33 -3.45
N VAL A 775 27.56 4.46 -3.70
CA VAL A 775 28.08 5.57 -4.50
C VAL A 775 27.97 6.85 -3.67
N THR A 776 29.10 7.47 -3.35
CA THR A 776 29.13 8.77 -2.66
C THR A 776 29.55 9.84 -3.64
N LYS A 777 28.69 10.84 -3.81
CA LYS A 777 28.97 12.06 -4.57
C LYS A 777 29.41 13.17 -3.62
N THR A 778 30.54 13.79 -3.92
CA THR A 778 31.06 14.97 -3.22
C THR A 778 31.55 15.97 -4.27
N GLY A 779 30.83 17.07 -4.45
CA GLY A 779 31.04 18.02 -5.54
C GLY A 779 30.89 17.33 -6.90
N SER A 780 31.97 17.31 -7.69
CA SER A 780 32.05 16.62 -8.98
C SER A 780 32.66 15.21 -8.88
N THR A 781 32.97 14.73 -7.68
CA THR A 781 33.65 13.45 -7.49
C THR A 781 32.67 12.38 -7.02
N PHE A 782 32.74 11.20 -7.65
CA PHE A 782 31.98 10.01 -7.32
C PHE A 782 32.96 8.94 -6.82
N THR A 783 32.76 8.46 -5.60
CA THR A 783 33.48 7.33 -5.02
C THR A 783 32.55 6.13 -4.93
N PHE A 784 33.10 4.93 -5.09
CA PHE A 784 32.31 3.71 -5.15
C PHE A 784 32.82 2.67 -4.15
N LYS A 785 31.90 1.84 -3.62
CA LYS A 785 32.22 0.64 -2.85
C LYS A 785 31.37 -0.52 -3.32
N LEU A 786 31.94 -1.73 -3.31
CA LEU A 786 31.24 -3.00 -3.45
C LEU A 786 31.44 -3.79 -2.16
N ASP A 787 30.37 -4.12 -1.46
CA ASP A 787 30.39 -4.82 -0.16
C ASP A 787 31.34 -4.16 0.86
N GLY A 788 31.35 -2.83 0.88
CA GLY A 788 32.23 -2.02 1.73
C GLY A 788 33.67 -1.89 1.22
N VAL A 789 34.09 -2.66 0.21
CA VAL A 789 35.42 -2.57 -0.40
C VAL A 789 35.47 -1.40 -1.38
N ALA A 790 36.40 -0.47 -1.14
CA ALA A 790 36.59 0.70 -1.98
C ALA A 790 36.96 0.33 -3.42
N GLN A 791 36.41 1.09 -4.37
CA GLN A 791 36.60 0.96 -5.81
C GLN A 791 37.10 2.29 -6.40
N PRO A 792 37.69 2.28 -7.61
CA PRO A 792 38.25 3.49 -8.22
C PRO A 792 37.21 4.60 -8.44
N SER A 793 37.53 5.82 -8.00
CA SER A 793 36.65 6.98 -8.10
C SER A 793 36.57 7.57 -9.52
N ARG A 794 35.57 8.42 -9.76
CA ARG A 794 35.40 9.21 -11.00
C ARG A 794 35.15 10.67 -10.71
N THR A 795 35.48 11.53 -11.68
CA THR A 795 35.12 12.95 -11.66
C THR A 795 34.20 13.25 -12.84
N ALA A 796 33.01 13.79 -12.56
CA ALA A 796 32.02 14.23 -13.54
C ALA A 796 31.23 15.42 -12.97
N ALA A 797 31.22 16.54 -13.67
CA ALA A 797 30.55 17.76 -13.23
C ALA A 797 29.05 17.70 -13.53
N LEU A 798 28.29 16.98 -12.69
CA LEU A 798 26.84 16.80 -12.83
C LEU A 798 26.07 17.34 -11.61
N SER A 799 24.89 17.91 -11.87
CA SER A 799 23.95 18.43 -10.86
C SER A 799 22.53 17.95 -11.15
N ASN A 800 21.61 18.12 -10.19
CA ASN A 800 20.22 17.66 -10.28
C ASN A 800 20.10 16.16 -10.59
N CYS A 801 20.99 15.37 -9.99
CA CYS A 801 21.16 13.95 -10.27
C CYS A 801 19.93 13.13 -9.87
N GLN A 802 19.36 12.37 -10.79
CA GLN A 802 18.49 11.24 -10.47
C GLN A 802 19.37 10.02 -10.18
N VAL A 803 18.99 9.20 -9.21
CA VAL A 803 19.60 7.89 -8.98
C VAL A 803 18.68 6.80 -9.49
N GLY A 804 19.23 5.64 -9.83
CA GLY A 804 18.48 4.62 -10.53
C GLY A 804 19.16 3.26 -10.53
N ALA A 805 18.49 2.30 -11.15
CA ALA A 805 19.02 0.96 -11.41
C ALA A 805 19.21 0.76 -12.91
N VAL A 806 20.21 -0.06 -13.26
CA VAL A 806 20.57 -0.34 -14.64
C VAL A 806 20.96 -1.80 -14.82
N THR A 807 20.45 -2.44 -15.86
CA THR A 807 20.85 -3.79 -16.26
C THR A 807 21.14 -3.87 -17.75
N GLU A 808 22.03 -4.79 -18.13
CA GLU A 808 22.28 -5.20 -19.50
C GLU A 808 22.18 -6.73 -19.54
N ASP A 809 21.20 -7.24 -20.27
CA ASP A 809 20.87 -8.66 -20.39
C ASP A 809 20.76 -9.42 -19.06
N VAL A 810 20.29 -8.75 -18.02
CA VAL A 810 20.17 -9.29 -16.67
C VAL A 810 18.81 -8.95 -16.09
N LYS A 811 18.15 -9.97 -15.53
CA LYS A 811 17.12 -9.79 -14.50
C LYS A 811 17.83 -9.62 -13.17
N ALA A 812 17.62 -8.49 -12.50
CA ALA A 812 18.24 -8.21 -11.21
C ALA A 812 17.22 -7.69 -10.22
N ASN A 813 17.41 -8.05 -8.95
CA ASN A 813 16.64 -7.54 -7.84
C ASN A 813 17.49 -6.54 -7.06
N TYR A 814 16.91 -5.42 -6.71
CA TYR A 814 17.50 -4.34 -5.96
C TYR A 814 16.65 -4.11 -4.73
N ARG A 815 17.27 -4.04 -3.55
CA ARG A 815 16.64 -3.85 -2.25
C ARG A 815 17.41 -2.82 -1.43
N ALA A 816 16.81 -2.37 -0.34
CA ALA A 816 17.42 -1.47 0.63
C ALA A 816 18.05 -0.20 0.00
N VAL A 817 17.43 0.31 -1.08
CA VAL A 817 17.96 1.50 -1.75
C VAL A 817 17.78 2.72 -0.85
N THR A 818 18.90 3.30 -0.44
CA THR A 818 18.96 4.44 0.47
C THR A 818 19.74 5.58 -0.15
N ILE A 819 19.32 6.80 0.16
CA ILE A 819 20.02 8.04 -0.19
C ILE A 819 20.10 8.83 1.11
N SER A 820 21.31 9.16 1.55
CA SER A 820 21.62 9.92 2.76
C SER A 820 22.43 11.16 2.46
#